data_AF-A0A0A8UT00-F1
#
_entry.id   AF-A0A0A8UT00-F1
#
_cell.length_a   1.000
_cell.length_b   1.000
_cell.length_c   1.000
_cell.angle_alpha   90.00
_cell.angle_beta   90.00
_cell.angle_gamma   90.00
#
_symmetry.space_group_name_H-M   'P 1'
#
loop_
_entity.id
_entity.type
_entity.pdbx_description
1 polymer ?
#
loop_
_entity_poly.entity_id
_entity_poly.type
_entity_poly.pdbx_seq_one_letter_code
_entity_poly.pdbx_strand_id
1 'polypeptide(L)'
;MKSYVPWFYLVAATGSQLAYAVDGLEAYRQGSYSVAAQTLVNQSDKDPVANYYLGRMRLYGYGELKNDILALRYFEQAAEKGVLSAQLLLARYNLIQVKDPEKALFWFKKAAAAGDLSAQLYCAAAYINGYGSKESPDMGRRYFIDAAKRGDAIAQATLGEYFLESRDSRNKKLGLIWLNKSVEQGNPRAQLRLAELYLSGGVVARDDNKAYELLNKAVAQNYIPAMIKYGAIAAQQNDFEKARAWYTKAATANDTQAEMALANLYLDDKSSLYNPKTGFMWMLQAAQSGSSLAQEALSKMYQDGTGVAADQQLANLWQQKAKETAAHEAKINPGIEVSKWLSNGQSSNFEMQGYRLGGIFNAWQNPRALKENNYNPAPQMEEVTRAELYRPNFEMMQPKEIAISDYFDVIAPALNPDDQSGAFAFPRYPLDPQIEALLKNESLALTHSPRVSMVDEGLPYPTSSDPSQPFDYINQMMNGWQQQANYQAVLSQMYGKAILGESAAQFELGQLYHYGVIVAKNIPQAITYYKLAAQQQDVRAEYNLGILYLGGLTDPVDYQQGINWLMDAAFKGNVNAQYVLAHIYEKGFKDAAGNLVLQPNPQQAMSMYYLASSNHYGPAQYRLAEYLVKQQQGGLSVAAKNNRTKLIKRLYEGAVKEGVAEANLPLAFYYAMDEDKKKQAQALEVAKKEAKTGNSYAALLLGIMFERGIAVPANNVESMYWYQQAGSNSVNNFILGTYYTEGNGVSKDLQKGKALLQQSADAGFSYANLNLAVLKHDMGENFLSELDKARQSGNSTAGLLLADYYLSQAADPEKLQQARDIYQYFAEKGDKDAQLKLAFLYEKGLGGQPDTQLATQWYTASADQGQPVSQFLLGRMYQLGKIGNAPDYEQAKKWYSASQSSYSRSSVALGFIYDTVDDDYSLAFKNYELAAQKNDKIGQYNLALIYEDGKGMPVDYAKARALFGKAAELGHKQSMTQLAELYFNGLGGSRDEQQALHWYKKAAALGESDALYQLGLLSETGVATKLDFSNAVNYYQESANKGNDKAKLALARMYQYGLGVVKDSQKAVELYIELAANNNAYAQYQLALLYLDGAQKPEEGKKLLLQASANGSQQARKTLQWLDAQQQDRLSFIEPVMMNQMPILAGQSANLMYFDALNEWNRGDETLSRMILNRIMTQFPQYIPAKRAFEQLNQDINSPAPLNVSIAH
;
A
#
# COMPACT_ATOMS: atom_id res chain seq x y z
N MET A 1 43.60 10.95 -16.52
CA MET A 1 44.12 12.32 -16.41
C MET A 1 43.58 12.93 -15.13
N LYS A 2 44.48 13.34 -14.23
CA LYS A 2 44.18 14.10 -13.01
C LYS A 2 43.73 15.50 -13.42
N SER A 3 42.65 16.02 -12.82
CA SER A 3 42.36 17.45 -12.81
C SER A 3 41.72 17.80 -11.47
N TYR A 4 42.56 18.38 -10.61
CA TYR A 4 42.22 19.02 -9.35
C TYR A 4 41.30 20.23 -9.60
N VAL A 5 40.25 20.36 -8.79
CA VAL A 5 39.70 21.68 -8.43
C VAL A 5 39.46 21.67 -6.91
N PRO A 6 39.96 22.65 -6.13
CA PRO A 6 40.08 22.53 -4.69
C PRO A 6 38.81 22.99 -3.97
N TRP A 7 38.48 22.26 -2.90
CA TRP A 7 37.73 22.76 -1.76
C TRP A 7 38.39 24.02 -1.17
N PHE A 8 37.64 25.11 -1.00
CA PHE A 8 37.66 25.95 0.21
C PHE A 8 36.54 27.00 0.22
N TYR A 9 35.80 27.01 1.33
CA TYR A 9 34.97 28.07 1.95
C TYR A 9 33.91 28.83 1.12
N LEU A 10 32.65 28.45 1.36
CA LEU A 10 31.60 29.41 1.69
C LEU A 10 30.92 28.96 3.00
N VAL A 11 31.61 29.23 4.11
CA VAL A 11 30.99 29.31 5.44
C VAL A 11 30.34 30.69 5.51
N ALA A 12 29.03 30.72 5.24
CA ALA A 12 28.12 31.80 5.59
C ALA A 12 26.68 31.26 5.59
N ALA A 13 26.36 30.34 6.50
CA ALA A 13 24.98 30.03 6.92
C ALA A 13 24.98 29.08 8.14
N THR A 14 25.63 29.45 9.23
CA THR A 14 25.42 28.80 10.53
C THR A 14 24.57 29.72 11.39
N GLY A 15 23.35 29.30 11.72
CA GLY A 15 22.57 29.89 12.81
C GLY A 15 21.18 30.46 12.49
N SER A 16 20.73 30.44 11.24
CA SER A 16 19.31 30.66 10.94
C SER A 16 18.71 29.34 10.47
N GLN A 17 17.53 29.01 10.96
CA GLN A 17 16.56 28.29 10.15
C GLN A 17 16.65 28.89 8.74
N LEU A 18 17.29 28.20 7.79
CA LEU A 18 16.94 28.40 6.40
C LEU A 18 15.47 28.01 6.41
N ALA A 19 14.61 29.03 6.52
CA ALA A 19 13.22 28.93 6.18
C ALA A 19 13.23 28.51 4.72
N TYR A 20 13.34 27.19 4.49
CA TYR A 20 12.94 26.57 3.26
C TYR A 20 11.58 27.19 2.96
N ALA A 21 11.45 27.86 1.81
CA ALA A 21 10.16 28.35 1.37
C ALA A 21 9.20 27.17 1.47
N VAL A 22 8.28 27.23 2.45
CA VAL A 22 7.37 26.12 2.72
C VAL A 22 6.64 25.90 1.41
N ASP A 23 6.78 24.70 0.84
CA ASP A 23 6.06 24.32 -0.37
C ASP A 23 4.56 24.58 -0.13
N GLY A 24 3.94 25.41 -0.97
CA GLY A 24 2.55 25.83 -0.78
C GLY A 24 1.59 24.63 -0.73
N LEU A 25 1.92 23.53 -1.43
CA LEU A 25 1.16 22.29 -1.41
C LEU A 25 1.34 21.52 -0.09
N GLU A 26 2.54 21.58 0.49
CA GLU A 26 2.79 21.02 1.82
C GLU A 26 2.02 21.81 2.89
N ALA A 27 2.06 23.15 2.83
CA ALA A 27 1.29 24.00 3.74
C ALA A 27 -0.22 23.72 3.64
N TYR A 28 -0.74 23.53 2.43
CA TYR A 28 -2.14 23.14 2.18
C TYR A 28 -2.48 21.83 2.90
N ARG A 29 -1.62 20.81 2.78
CA ARG A 29 -1.78 19.50 3.42
C ARG A 29 -1.75 19.56 4.95
N GLN A 30 -0.87 20.38 5.50
CA GLN A 30 -0.65 20.51 6.95
C GLN A 30 -1.71 21.35 7.66
N GLY A 31 -2.73 21.84 6.93
CA GLY A 31 -3.74 22.72 7.49
C GLY A 31 -3.27 24.17 7.68
N SER A 32 -2.08 24.53 7.17
CA SER A 32 -1.53 25.89 7.23
C SER A 32 -1.99 26.71 6.01
N TYR A 33 -3.31 26.84 5.87
CA TYR A 33 -3.94 27.38 4.66
C TYR A 33 -3.60 28.85 4.38
N SER A 34 -3.34 29.68 5.40
CA SER A 34 -2.87 31.05 5.19
C SER A 34 -1.49 31.10 4.51
N VAL A 35 -0.57 30.23 4.95
CA VAL A 35 0.77 30.08 4.34
C VAL A 35 0.66 29.47 2.94
N ALA A 36 -0.26 28.51 2.76
CA ALA A 36 -0.54 27.90 1.46
C ALA A 36 -1.04 28.96 0.46
N ALA A 37 -2.04 29.76 0.83
CA ALA A 37 -2.56 30.84 -0.02
C ALA A 37 -1.45 31.78 -0.46
N GLN A 38 -0.67 32.30 0.49
CA GLN A 38 0.39 33.25 0.21
C GLN A 38 1.46 32.69 -0.74
N THR A 39 1.82 31.41 -0.56
CA THR A 39 2.85 30.76 -1.37
C THR A 39 2.34 30.39 -2.75
N LEU A 40 1.14 29.80 -2.84
CA LEU A 40 0.54 29.34 -4.08
C LEU A 40 0.15 30.52 -4.98
N VAL A 41 -0.33 31.64 -4.43
CA VAL A 41 -0.63 32.86 -5.22
C VAL A 41 0.63 33.34 -5.95
N ASN A 42 1.78 33.36 -5.29
CA ASN A 42 3.06 33.75 -5.91
C ASN A 42 3.53 32.79 -7.02
N GLN A 43 2.97 31.57 -7.05
CA GLN A 43 3.28 30.54 -8.04
C GLN A 43 2.19 30.40 -9.12
N SER A 44 1.03 31.03 -8.96
CA SER A 44 -0.15 30.92 -9.85
C SER A 44 0.15 31.10 -11.36
N ASP A 45 1.07 32.01 -11.70
CA ASP A 45 1.48 32.24 -13.09
C ASP A 45 2.42 31.14 -13.63
N LYS A 46 3.18 30.49 -12.75
CA LYS A 46 4.28 29.56 -13.09
C LYS A 46 3.88 28.09 -12.98
N ASP A 47 3.10 27.74 -11.98
CA ASP A 47 2.68 26.38 -11.67
C ASP A 47 1.14 26.27 -11.76
N PRO A 48 0.60 25.52 -12.75
CA PRO A 48 -0.84 25.35 -12.86
C PRO A 48 -1.45 24.52 -11.73
N VAL A 49 -0.67 23.71 -11.01
CA VAL A 49 -1.14 22.96 -9.83
C VAL A 49 -1.47 23.93 -8.71
N ALA A 50 -0.70 25.02 -8.56
CA ALA A 50 -1.01 26.07 -7.59
C ALA A 50 -2.39 26.69 -7.83
N ASN A 51 -2.76 26.96 -9.08
CA ASN A 51 -4.10 27.45 -9.43
C ASN A 51 -5.19 26.46 -9.05
N TYR A 52 -5.00 25.16 -9.28
CA TYR A 52 -5.99 24.16 -8.90
C TYR A 52 -6.27 24.18 -7.38
N TYR A 53 -5.22 24.25 -6.56
CA TYR A 53 -5.38 24.28 -5.11
C TYR A 53 -5.92 25.62 -4.59
N LEU A 54 -5.54 26.77 -5.17
CA LEU A 54 -6.18 28.06 -4.89
C LEU A 54 -7.68 28.04 -5.22
N GLY A 55 -8.04 27.46 -6.36
CA GLY A 55 -9.42 27.26 -6.75
C GLY A 55 -10.19 26.44 -5.71
N ARG A 56 -9.58 25.38 -5.18
CA ARG A 56 -10.18 24.58 -4.11
C ARG A 56 -10.29 25.31 -2.79
N MET A 57 -9.25 26.03 -2.37
CA MET A 57 -9.31 26.84 -1.16
C MET A 57 -10.46 27.83 -1.20
N ARG A 58 -10.67 28.49 -2.36
CA ARG A 58 -11.79 29.41 -2.56
C ARG A 58 -13.14 28.70 -2.72
N LEU A 59 -13.22 27.56 -3.39
CA LEU A 59 -14.49 26.82 -3.53
C LEU A 59 -15.00 26.34 -2.17
N TYR A 60 -14.09 25.87 -1.33
CA TYR A 60 -14.43 25.28 -0.05
C TYR A 60 -14.27 26.24 1.14
N GLY A 61 -13.69 27.43 0.97
CA GLY A 61 -13.44 28.39 2.06
C GLY A 61 -12.34 27.96 3.04
N TYR A 62 -11.29 27.30 2.56
CA TYR A 62 -10.19 26.79 3.38
C TYR A 62 -9.11 27.85 3.59
N GLY A 63 -9.07 28.43 4.80
CA GLY A 63 -8.12 29.48 5.19
C GLY A 63 -8.25 30.80 4.45
N GLU A 64 -9.11 30.88 3.44
CA GLU A 64 -9.54 32.08 2.75
C GLU A 64 -11.07 32.10 2.66
N LEU A 65 -11.66 33.28 2.43
CA LEU A 65 -13.10 33.41 2.22
C LEU A 65 -13.58 32.58 1.01
N LYS A 66 -14.64 31.79 1.22
CA LYS A 66 -15.32 31.06 0.13
C LYS A 66 -15.76 32.02 -0.97
N ASN A 67 -15.43 31.69 -2.22
CA ASN A 67 -15.74 32.46 -3.41
C ASN A 67 -15.81 31.57 -4.65
N ASP A 68 -17.03 31.20 -5.07
CA ASP A 68 -17.25 30.24 -6.15
C ASP A 68 -16.82 30.79 -7.51
N ILE A 69 -16.99 32.09 -7.73
CA ILE A 69 -16.64 32.76 -8.99
C ILE A 69 -15.12 32.76 -9.18
N LEU A 70 -14.38 33.16 -8.14
CA LEU A 70 -12.92 33.17 -8.19
C LEU A 70 -12.35 31.75 -8.26
N ALA A 71 -12.98 30.79 -7.56
CA ALA A 71 -12.61 29.39 -7.64
C ALA A 71 -12.66 28.84 -9.06
N LEU A 72 -13.78 29.06 -9.77
CA LEU A 72 -13.95 28.63 -11.16
C LEU A 72 -12.90 29.25 -12.10
N ARG A 73 -12.55 30.52 -11.91
CA ARG A 73 -11.47 31.17 -12.69
C ARG A 73 -10.12 30.48 -12.50
N TYR A 74 -9.75 30.16 -11.26
CA TYR A 74 -8.51 29.43 -10.99
C TYR A 74 -8.53 28.01 -11.57
N PHE A 75 -9.67 27.31 -11.49
CA PHE A 75 -9.83 26.02 -12.14
C PHE A 75 -9.68 26.11 -13.66
N GLU A 76 -10.25 27.12 -14.31
CA GLU A 76 -10.09 27.36 -15.75
C GLU A 76 -8.61 27.56 -16.10
N GLN A 77 -7.90 28.43 -15.39
CA GLN A 77 -6.46 28.67 -15.60
C GLN A 77 -5.62 27.39 -15.44
N ALA A 78 -5.91 26.58 -14.41
CA ALA A 78 -5.23 25.30 -14.19
C ALA A 78 -5.54 24.29 -15.31
N ALA A 79 -6.81 24.19 -15.70
CA ALA A 79 -7.28 23.25 -16.71
C ALA A 79 -6.75 23.58 -18.12
N GLU A 80 -6.64 24.86 -18.46
CA GLU A 80 -6.03 25.33 -19.71
C GLU A 80 -4.57 24.91 -19.84
N LYS A 81 -3.83 24.93 -18.72
CA LYS A 81 -2.42 24.52 -18.63
C LYS A 81 -2.21 23.01 -18.45
N GLY A 82 -3.28 22.20 -18.50
CA GLY A 82 -3.17 20.74 -18.54
C GLY A 82 -3.40 19.99 -17.23
N VAL A 83 -3.82 20.65 -16.15
CA VAL A 83 -4.08 19.96 -14.86
C VAL A 83 -5.33 19.10 -14.99
N LEU A 84 -5.14 17.78 -14.97
CA LEU A 84 -6.19 16.79 -15.21
C LEU A 84 -7.37 16.93 -14.23
N SER A 85 -7.10 17.08 -12.92
CA SER A 85 -8.16 17.23 -11.91
C SER A 85 -9.03 18.47 -12.14
N ALA A 86 -8.44 19.57 -12.64
CA ALA A 86 -9.18 20.79 -12.97
C ALA A 86 -10.03 20.60 -14.24
N GLN A 87 -9.50 19.92 -15.27
CA GLN A 87 -10.24 19.59 -16.49
C GLN A 87 -11.46 18.71 -16.20
N LEU A 88 -11.29 17.68 -15.36
CA LEU A 88 -12.37 16.80 -14.95
C LEU A 88 -13.43 17.53 -14.13
N LEU A 89 -13.03 18.40 -13.19
CA LEU A 89 -13.94 19.22 -12.41
C LEU A 89 -14.80 20.11 -13.32
N LEU A 90 -14.18 20.86 -14.23
CA LEU A 90 -14.89 21.74 -15.15
C LEU A 90 -15.77 20.97 -16.13
N ALA A 91 -15.32 19.81 -16.62
CA ALA A 91 -16.12 18.94 -17.48
C ALA A 91 -17.42 18.51 -16.79
N ARG A 92 -17.31 18.00 -15.55
CA ARG A 92 -18.44 17.56 -14.72
C ARG A 92 -19.33 18.74 -14.30
N TYR A 93 -18.73 19.88 -13.94
CA TYR A 93 -19.47 21.08 -13.57
C TYR A 93 -20.32 21.60 -14.74
N ASN A 94 -19.76 21.67 -15.94
CA ASN A 94 -20.49 22.08 -17.13
C ASN A 94 -21.56 21.05 -17.53
N LEU A 95 -21.29 19.76 -17.34
CA LEU A 95 -22.25 18.69 -17.63
C LEU A 95 -23.47 18.71 -16.69
N ILE A 96 -23.25 18.86 -15.38
CA ILE A 96 -24.29 18.67 -14.35
C ILE A 96 -24.93 20.00 -13.92
N GLN A 97 -24.12 21.02 -13.60
CA GLN A 97 -24.61 22.26 -13.00
C GLN A 97 -24.99 23.29 -14.07
N VAL A 98 -24.11 23.54 -15.03
CA VAL A 98 -24.36 24.50 -16.12
C VAL A 98 -25.30 23.91 -17.18
N LYS A 99 -25.26 22.58 -17.36
CA LYS A 99 -25.98 21.83 -18.41
C LYS A 99 -25.60 22.30 -19.83
N ASP A 100 -24.31 22.58 -20.03
CA ASP A 100 -23.70 22.96 -21.31
C ASP A 100 -22.87 21.78 -21.87
N PRO A 101 -23.44 20.96 -22.77
CA PRO A 101 -22.77 19.76 -23.28
C PRO A 101 -21.59 20.08 -24.21
N GLU A 102 -21.56 21.25 -24.86
CA GLU A 102 -20.45 21.64 -25.73
C GLU A 102 -19.20 21.94 -24.90
N LYS A 103 -19.36 22.73 -23.83
CA LYS A 103 -18.27 22.99 -22.87
C LYS A 103 -17.85 21.74 -22.11
N ALA A 104 -18.80 20.88 -21.73
CA ALA A 104 -18.48 19.61 -21.08
C ALA A 104 -17.60 18.74 -21.99
N LEU A 105 -17.98 18.55 -23.25
CA LEU A 105 -17.21 17.80 -24.23
C LEU A 105 -15.83 18.42 -24.48
N PHE A 106 -15.74 19.75 -24.54
CA PHE A 106 -14.45 20.45 -24.68
C PHE A 106 -13.46 20.05 -23.58
N TRP A 107 -13.89 20.06 -22.32
CA TRP A 107 -13.02 19.71 -21.20
C TRP A 107 -12.73 18.21 -21.11
N PHE A 108 -13.72 17.34 -21.37
CA PHE A 108 -13.50 15.90 -21.43
C PHE A 108 -12.49 15.52 -22.52
N LYS A 109 -12.47 16.21 -23.68
CA LYS A 109 -11.46 15.96 -24.72
C LYS A 109 -10.04 16.24 -24.24
N LYS A 110 -9.84 17.30 -23.46
CA LYS A 110 -8.53 17.62 -22.88
C LYS A 110 -8.10 16.56 -21.86
N ALA A 111 -9.01 16.15 -20.96
CA ALA A 111 -8.74 15.09 -19.99
C ALA A 111 -8.46 13.73 -20.67
N ALA A 112 -9.19 13.41 -21.74
CA ALA A 112 -8.97 12.20 -22.53
C ALA A 112 -7.58 12.17 -23.20
N ALA A 113 -7.09 13.33 -23.67
CA ALA A 113 -5.75 13.48 -24.22
C ALA A 113 -4.64 13.31 -23.14
N ALA A 114 -4.94 13.67 -21.89
CA ALA A 114 -4.08 13.38 -20.73
C ALA A 114 -4.15 11.91 -20.27
N GLY A 115 -4.99 11.09 -20.91
CA GLY A 115 -5.08 9.66 -20.65
C GLY A 115 -6.14 9.26 -19.62
N ASP A 116 -7.08 10.12 -19.25
CA ASP A 116 -8.18 9.75 -18.37
C ASP A 116 -9.19 8.83 -19.08
N LEU A 117 -9.50 7.69 -18.45
CA LEU A 117 -10.34 6.65 -19.06
C LEU A 117 -11.81 7.06 -19.13
N SER A 118 -12.36 7.64 -18.07
CA SER A 118 -13.76 8.11 -18.05
C SER A 118 -13.98 9.20 -19.10
N ALA A 119 -13.04 10.13 -19.24
CA ALA A 119 -13.09 11.17 -20.25
C ALA A 119 -13.03 10.61 -21.68
N GLN A 120 -12.19 9.58 -21.94
CA GLN A 120 -12.16 8.89 -23.23
C GLN A 120 -13.52 8.25 -23.55
N LEU A 121 -14.11 7.55 -22.58
CA LEU A 121 -15.43 6.95 -22.72
C LEU A 121 -16.51 8.01 -22.98
N TYR A 122 -16.52 9.12 -22.23
CA TYR A 122 -17.46 10.21 -22.46
C TYR A 122 -17.33 10.78 -23.87
N CYS A 123 -16.10 11.05 -24.34
CA CYS A 123 -15.87 11.57 -25.69
C CYS A 123 -16.36 10.58 -26.75
N ALA A 124 -16.12 9.28 -26.57
CA ALA A 124 -16.63 8.24 -27.46
C ALA A 124 -18.16 8.30 -27.55
N ALA A 125 -18.84 8.27 -26.41
CA ALA A 125 -20.30 8.30 -26.33
C ALA A 125 -20.89 9.59 -26.93
N ALA A 126 -20.30 10.75 -26.61
CA ALA A 126 -20.74 12.06 -27.06
C ALA A 126 -20.65 12.20 -28.59
N TYR A 127 -19.57 11.72 -29.21
CA TYR A 127 -19.43 11.74 -30.67
C TYR A 127 -20.34 10.71 -31.35
N ILE A 128 -20.52 9.52 -30.79
CA ILE A 128 -21.40 8.48 -31.36
C ILE A 128 -22.86 8.95 -31.39
N ASN A 129 -23.30 9.72 -30.38
CA ASN A 129 -24.70 10.11 -30.22
C ASN A 129 -24.98 11.58 -30.57
N GLY A 130 -23.95 12.39 -30.87
CA GLY A 130 -24.12 13.82 -31.17
C GLY A 130 -24.51 14.68 -29.96
N TYR A 131 -23.87 14.46 -28.81
CA TYR A 131 -24.10 15.27 -27.59
C TYR A 131 -22.96 16.29 -27.40
N GLY A 132 -23.27 17.59 -27.47
CA GLY A 132 -22.24 18.65 -27.45
C GLY A 132 -21.37 18.73 -28.72
N SER A 133 -21.70 17.95 -29.75
CA SER A 133 -21.09 17.98 -31.07
C SER A 133 -22.01 17.34 -32.11
N LYS A 134 -21.65 17.44 -33.40
CA LYS A 134 -22.31 16.65 -34.45
C LYS A 134 -21.92 15.18 -34.32
N GLU A 135 -22.87 14.29 -34.63
CA GLU A 135 -22.66 12.85 -34.66
C GLU A 135 -21.48 12.48 -35.59
N SER A 136 -20.55 11.68 -35.07
CA SER A 136 -19.35 11.22 -35.78
C SER A 136 -18.85 9.88 -35.23
N PRO A 137 -19.35 8.75 -35.75
CA PRO A 137 -18.94 7.42 -35.31
C PRO A 137 -17.43 7.15 -35.47
N ASP A 138 -16.80 7.71 -36.51
CA ASP A 138 -15.35 7.56 -36.74
C ASP A 138 -14.50 8.28 -35.69
N MET A 139 -14.94 9.47 -35.24
CA MET A 139 -14.28 10.20 -34.15
C MET A 139 -14.48 9.48 -32.82
N GLY A 140 -15.70 9.02 -32.54
CA GLY A 140 -16.00 8.23 -31.34
C GLY A 140 -15.14 6.96 -31.25
N ARG A 141 -14.89 6.30 -32.39
CA ARG A 141 -14.03 5.10 -32.48
C ARG A 141 -12.61 5.31 -31.98
N ARG A 142 -12.02 6.47 -32.25
CA ARG A 142 -10.64 6.75 -31.83
C ARG A 142 -10.49 6.67 -30.31
N TYR A 143 -11.48 7.18 -29.57
CA TYR A 143 -11.43 7.20 -28.11
C TYR A 143 -11.64 5.81 -27.47
N PHE A 144 -12.60 5.02 -27.95
CA PHE A 144 -12.84 3.70 -27.33
C PHE A 144 -11.81 2.64 -27.73
N ILE A 145 -11.07 2.78 -28.84
CA ILE A 145 -9.96 1.86 -29.16
C ILE A 145 -8.88 1.89 -28.07
N ASP A 146 -8.51 3.08 -27.60
CA ASP A 146 -7.45 3.21 -26.59
C ASP A 146 -7.92 2.76 -25.21
N ALA A 147 -9.17 3.06 -24.84
CA ALA A 147 -9.82 2.52 -23.65
C ALA A 147 -9.86 0.97 -23.68
N ALA A 148 -10.22 0.37 -24.82
CA ALA A 148 -10.29 -1.08 -24.96
C ALA A 148 -8.92 -1.77 -24.79
N LYS A 149 -7.84 -1.18 -25.32
CA LYS A 149 -6.46 -1.66 -25.14
C LYS A 149 -6.01 -1.64 -23.68
N ARG A 150 -6.50 -0.67 -22.89
CA ARG A 150 -6.21 -0.54 -21.45
C ARG A 150 -7.06 -1.46 -20.58
N GLY A 151 -7.93 -2.26 -21.18
CA GLY A 151 -8.73 -3.25 -20.47
C GLY A 151 -10.19 -2.86 -20.29
N ASP A 152 -10.65 -1.67 -20.67
CA ASP A 152 -12.02 -1.24 -20.33
C ASP A 152 -13.10 -2.12 -20.99
N ALA A 153 -13.98 -2.70 -20.16
CA ALA A 153 -14.93 -3.69 -20.64
C ALA A 153 -16.00 -3.10 -21.57
N ILE A 154 -16.46 -1.86 -21.38
CA ILE A 154 -17.47 -1.20 -22.23
C ILE A 154 -16.87 -0.89 -23.60
N ALA A 155 -15.66 -0.34 -23.61
CA ALA A 155 -14.91 -0.06 -24.82
C ALA A 155 -14.59 -1.34 -25.61
N GLN A 156 -14.19 -2.42 -24.93
CA GLN A 156 -13.96 -3.73 -25.57
C GLN A 156 -15.23 -4.32 -26.19
N ALA A 157 -16.38 -4.21 -25.51
CA ALA A 157 -17.67 -4.65 -26.04
C ALA A 157 -18.04 -3.86 -27.30
N THR A 158 -17.93 -2.53 -27.24
CA THR A 158 -18.26 -1.62 -28.35
C THR A 158 -17.35 -1.84 -29.55
N LEU A 159 -16.04 -2.02 -29.31
CA LEU A 159 -15.08 -2.33 -30.37
C LEU A 159 -15.33 -3.72 -30.97
N GLY A 160 -15.73 -4.68 -30.14
CA GLY A 160 -16.16 -6.01 -30.56
C GLY A 160 -17.34 -5.95 -31.53
N GLU A 161 -18.41 -5.25 -31.14
CA GLU A 161 -19.61 -5.03 -31.96
C GLU A 161 -19.27 -4.35 -33.29
N TYR A 162 -18.49 -3.27 -33.26
CA TYR A 162 -18.06 -2.56 -34.47
C TYR A 162 -17.36 -3.49 -35.47
N PHE A 163 -16.44 -4.34 -35.01
CA PHE A 163 -15.76 -5.30 -35.87
C PHE A 163 -16.65 -6.43 -36.38
N LEU A 164 -17.70 -6.79 -35.63
CA LEU A 164 -18.68 -7.79 -36.06
C LEU A 164 -19.58 -7.26 -37.19
N GLU A 165 -19.88 -5.96 -37.19
CA GLU A 165 -20.68 -5.29 -38.23
C GLU A 165 -19.89 -4.98 -39.51
N SER A 166 -18.56 -5.12 -39.47
CA SER A 166 -17.68 -4.93 -40.63
C SER A 166 -18.01 -5.91 -41.77
N ARG A 167 -17.96 -5.39 -43.00
CA ARG A 167 -18.08 -6.18 -44.24
C ARG A 167 -16.88 -7.12 -44.46
N ASP A 168 -15.69 -6.78 -43.93
CA ASP A 168 -14.51 -7.66 -43.98
C ASP A 168 -14.64 -8.81 -42.97
N SER A 169 -14.57 -10.06 -43.46
CA SER A 169 -14.69 -11.27 -42.65
C SER A 169 -13.54 -11.46 -41.65
N ARG A 170 -12.37 -10.87 -41.90
CA ARG A 170 -11.22 -10.89 -40.98
C ARG A 170 -11.49 -10.10 -39.71
N ASN A 171 -12.26 -9.01 -39.82
CA ASN A 171 -12.63 -8.18 -38.69
C ASN A 171 -13.59 -8.91 -37.74
N LYS A 172 -14.46 -9.79 -38.26
CA LYS A 172 -15.40 -10.55 -37.41
C LYS A 172 -14.70 -11.41 -36.35
N LYS A 173 -13.54 -12.00 -36.69
CA LYS A 173 -12.70 -12.74 -35.72
C LYS A 173 -12.12 -11.82 -34.65
N LEU A 174 -11.64 -10.64 -35.03
CA LEU A 174 -11.16 -9.63 -34.06
C LEU A 174 -12.30 -9.15 -33.15
N GLY A 175 -13.50 -8.99 -33.71
CA GLY A 175 -14.71 -8.64 -32.95
C GLY A 175 -15.01 -9.65 -31.85
N LEU A 176 -14.93 -10.94 -32.16
CA LEU A 176 -15.09 -12.01 -31.16
C LEU A 176 -14.01 -11.98 -30.07
N ILE A 177 -12.74 -11.69 -30.41
CA ILE A 177 -11.66 -11.63 -29.41
C ILE A 177 -11.95 -10.52 -28.39
N TRP A 178 -12.30 -9.33 -28.86
CA TRP A 178 -12.63 -8.20 -27.98
C TRP A 178 -13.90 -8.45 -27.16
N LEU A 179 -14.91 -9.05 -27.77
CA LEU A 179 -16.14 -9.42 -27.07
C LEU A 179 -15.89 -10.44 -25.95
N ASN A 180 -15.03 -11.45 -26.18
CA ASN A 180 -14.65 -12.42 -25.15
C ASN A 180 -13.87 -11.77 -24.00
N LYS A 181 -12.92 -10.87 -24.28
CA LYS A 181 -12.20 -10.12 -23.23
C LYS A 181 -13.13 -9.29 -22.35
N SER A 182 -14.17 -8.71 -22.94
CA SER A 182 -15.19 -7.96 -22.21
C SER A 182 -16.07 -8.89 -21.34
N VAL A 183 -16.40 -10.08 -21.86
CA VAL A 183 -17.14 -11.13 -21.13
C VAL A 183 -16.36 -11.66 -19.93
N GLU A 184 -15.04 -11.86 -20.06
CA GLU A 184 -14.15 -12.29 -18.96
C GLU A 184 -14.16 -11.30 -17.78
N GLN A 185 -14.37 -10.02 -18.07
CA GLN A 185 -14.52 -8.96 -17.07
C GLN A 185 -15.94 -8.79 -16.54
N GLY A 186 -16.87 -9.66 -16.95
CA GLY A 186 -18.24 -9.67 -16.46
C GLY A 186 -19.20 -8.74 -17.19
N ASN A 187 -18.85 -8.12 -18.33
CA ASN A 187 -19.74 -7.17 -19.00
C ASN A 187 -21.05 -7.84 -19.50
N PRO A 188 -22.24 -7.45 -18.98
CA PRO A 188 -23.50 -8.10 -19.31
C PRO A 188 -23.99 -7.85 -20.75
N ARG A 189 -23.67 -6.68 -21.33
CA ARG A 189 -23.96 -6.38 -22.75
C ARG A 189 -23.16 -7.30 -23.67
N ALA A 190 -21.87 -7.48 -23.38
CA ALA A 190 -21.01 -8.38 -24.16
C ALA A 190 -21.46 -9.85 -24.01
N GLN A 191 -21.87 -10.26 -22.81
CA GLN A 191 -22.43 -11.59 -22.53
C GLN A 191 -23.69 -11.84 -23.36
N LEU A 192 -24.65 -10.91 -23.35
CA LEU A 192 -25.85 -10.99 -24.19
C LEU A 192 -25.48 -11.08 -25.67
N ARG A 193 -24.63 -10.18 -26.15
CA ARG A 193 -24.28 -10.13 -27.57
C ARG A 193 -23.59 -11.40 -28.05
N LEU A 194 -22.68 -11.95 -27.26
CA LEU A 194 -22.00 -13.20 -27.58
C LEU A 194 -22.97 -14.39 -27.54
N ALA A 195 -23.92 -14.40 -26.61
CA ALA A 195 -24.97 -15.42 -26.57
C ALA A 195 -25.83 -15.41 -27.83
N GLU A 196 -26.22 -14.23 -28.34
CA GLU A 196 -26.95 -14.11 -29.61
C GLU A 196 -26.18 -14.67 -30.80
N LEU A 197 -24.86 -14.45 -30.85
CA LEU A 197 -24.01 -15.01 -31.89
C LEU A 197 -24.00 -16.54 -31.83
N TYR A 198 -23.89 -17.12 -30.62
CA TYR A 198 -23.97 -18.58 -30.41
C TYR A 198 -25.33 -19.16 -30.77
N LEU A 199 -26.44 -18.45 -30.55
CA LEU A 199 -27.77 -18.91 -30.99
C LEU A 199 -27.94 -18.85 -32.51
N SER A 200 -27.38 -17.80 -33.14
CA SER A 200 -27.51 -17.60 -34.59
C SER A 200 -26.65 -18.54 -35.43
N GLY A 201 -25.51 -19.01 -34.90
CA GLY A 201 -24.59 -19.92 -35.59
C GLY A 201 -23.83 -19.33 -36.79
N GLY A 202 -23.89 -18.01 -37.01
CA GLY A 202 -23.31 -17.37 -38.20
C GLY A 202 -21.82 -17.03 -38.11
N VAL A 203 -21.40 -16.38 -37.02
CA VAL A 203 -20.00 -15.92 -36.81
C VAL A 203 -19.20 -16.90 -35.94
N VAL A 204 -19.91 -17.63 -35.08
CA VAL A 204 -19.41 -18.76 -34.28
C VAL A 204 -20.28 -19.97 -34.57
N ALA A 205 -19.77 -21.17 -34.34
CA ALA A 205 -20.59 -22.38 -34.42
C ALA A 205 -21.76 -22.26 -33.44
N ARG A 206 -22.94 -22.72 -33.87
CA ARG A 206 -24.13 -22.70 -33.01
C ARG A 206 -23.88 -23.55 -31.76
N ASP A 207 -24.06 -22.95 -30.59
CA ASP A 207 -23.87 -23.59 -29.29
C ASP A 207 -24.88 -23.04 -28.28
N ASP A 208 -26.03 -23.70 -28.22
CA ASP A 208 -27.16 -23.25 -27.41
C ASP A 208 -26.80 -23.31 -25.90
N ASN A 209 -26.03 -24.30 -25.46
CA ASN A 209 -25.62 -24.44 -24.05
C ASN A 209 -24.76 -23.25 -23.60
N LYS A 210 -23.76 -22.89 -24.41
CA LYS A 210 -22.88 -21.76 -24.12
C LYS A 210 -23.63 -20.42 -24.19
N ALA A 211 -24.60 -20.30 -25.09
CA ALA A 211 -25.48 -19.13 -25.13
C ALA A 211 -26.29 -18.97 -23.84
N TYR A 212 -26.87 -20.06 -23.31
CA TYR A 212 -27.62 -20.01 -22.04
C TYR A 212 -26.72 -19.70 -20.84
N GLU A 213 -25.50 -20.22 -20.80
CA GLU A 213 -24.55 -19.90 -19.72
C GLU A 213 -24.27 -18.38 -19.67
N LEU A 214 -24.00 -17.78 -20.83
CA LEU A 214 -23.74 -16.34 -20.95
C LEU A 214 -24.97 -15.50 -20.63
N LEU A 215 -26.16 -15.89 -21.12
CA LEU A 215 -27.42 -15.24 -20.77
C LEU A 215 -27.70 -15.29 -19.27
N ASN A 216 -27.47 -16.43 -18.61
CA ASN A 216 -27.65 -16.58 -17.16
C ASN A 216 -26.70 -15.66 -16.38
N LYS A 217 -25.44 -15.51 -16.82
CA LYS A 217 -24.49 -14.56 -16.21
C LYS A 217 -24.98 -13.11 -16.33
N ALA A 218 -25.52 -12.71 -17.48
CA ALA A 218 -26.04 -11.35 -17.68
C ALA A 218 -27.30 -11.10 -16.84
N VAL A 219 -28.20 -12.08 -16.78
CA VAL A 219 -29.43 -12.02 -15.99
C VAL A 219 -29.15 -11.98 -14.48
N ALA A 220 -28.12 -12.69 -14.00
CA ALA A 220 -27.69 -12.64 -12.60
C ALA A 220 -27.21 -11.24 -12.16
N GLN A 221 -26.76 -10.42 -13.12
CA GLN A 221 -26.37 -9.02 -12.92
C GLN A 221 -27.56 -8.04 -13.05
N ASN A 222 -28.79 -8.55 -13.09
CA ASN A 222 -30.02 -7.77 -13.31
C ASN A 222 -30.05 -6.99 -14.64
N TYR A 223 -29.39 -7.50 -15.69
CA TYR A 223 -29.39 -6.85 -17.00
C TYR A 223 -30.70 -7.12 -17.76
N ILE A 224 -31.54 -6.09 -17.86
CA ILE A 224 -32.91 -6.15 -18.42
C ILE A 224 -32.95 -6.71 -19.86
N PRO A 225 -32.11 -6.25 -20.81
CA PRO A 225 -32.14 -6.77 -22.18
C PRO A 225 -31.89 -8.29 -22.26
N ALA A 226 -31.07 -8.84 -21.37
CA ALA A 226 -30.85 -10.29 -21.31
C ALA A 226 -32.07 -11.04 -20.76
N MET A 227 -32.81 -10.47 -19.81
CA MET A 227 -34.07 -11.05 -19.31
C MET A 227 -35.14 -11.11 -20.40
N ILE A 228 -35.30 -10.02 -21.17
CA ILE A 228 -36.23 -9.96 -22.31
C ILE A 228 -35.82 -11.01 -23.36
N LYS A 229 -34.52 -11.10 -23.69
CA LYS A 229 -34.04 -12.11 -24.65
C LYS A 229 -34.30 -13.53 -24.15
N TYR A 230 -34.08 -13.79 -22.87
CA TYR A 230 -34.35 -15.09 -22.27
C TYR A 230 -35.84 -15.44 -22.35
N GLY A 231 -36.72 -14.49 -22.02
CA GLY A 231 -38.16 -14.64 -22.13
C GLY A 231 -38.61 -14.93 -23.57
N ALA A 232 -38.02 -14.24 -24.55
CA ALA A 232 -38.32 -14.47 -25.97
C ALA A 232 -37.93 -15.86 -26.45
N ILE A 233 -36.76 -16.37 -26.02
CA ILE A 233 -36.32 -17.74 -26.34
C ILE A 233 -37.25 -18.78 -25.70
N ALA A 234 -37.66 -18.57 -24.45
CA ALA A 234 -38.61 -19.45 -23.76
C ALA A 234 -39.97 -19.48 -24.47
N ALA A 235 -40.47 -18.32 -24.90
CA ALA A 235 -41.71 -18.23 -25.67
C ALA A 235 -41.61 -18.98 -27.02
N GLN A 236 -40.49 -18.87 -27.73
CA GLN A 236 -40.23 -19.63 -28.97
C GLN A 236 -40.20 -21.15 -28.75
N GLN A 237 -39.84 -21.60 -27.53
CA GLN A 237 -39.84 -23.00 -27.14
C GLN A 237 -41.19 -23.48 -26.58
N ASN A 238 -42.21 -22.62 -26.61
CA ASN A 238 -43.53 -22.84 -26.00
C ASN A 238 -43.51 -23.00 -24.47
N ASP A 239 -42.44 -22.54 -23.79
CA ASP A 239 -42.36 -22.45 -22.32
C ASP A 239 -42.87 -21.08 -21.86
N PHE A 240 -44.18 -20.88 -21.98
CA PHE A 240 -44.82 -19.58 -21.75
C PHE A 240 -44.80 -19.15 -20.28
N GLU A 241 -44.81 -20.09 -19.33
CA GLU A 241 -44.70 -19.82 -17.90
C GLU A 241 -43.33 -19.23 -17.53
N LYS A 242 -42.25 -19.78 -18.12
CA LYS A 242 -40.90 -19.24 -17.96
C LYS A 242 -40.70 -17.91 -18.68
N ALA A 243 -41.31 -17.76 -19.88
CA ALA A 243 -41.33 -16.47 -20.58
C ALA A 243 -42.01 -15.38 -19.73
N ARG A 244 -43.18 -15.69 -19.15
CA ARG A 244 -43.89 -14.80 -18.22
C ARG A 244 -43.01 -14.42 -17.04
N ALA A 245 -42.38 -15.37 -16.36
CA ALA A 245 -41.56 -15.09 -15.19
C ALA A 245 -40.44 -14.08 -15.48
N TRP A 246 -39.73 -14.24 -16.60
CA TRP A 246 -38.65 -13.33 -16.98
C TRP A 246 -39.16 -11.96 -17.45
N TYR A 247 -40.21 -11.92 -18.25
CA TYR A 247 -40.82 -10.66 -18.67
C TYR A 247 -41.41 -9.89 -17.48
N THR A 248 -42.08 -10.55 -16.53
CA THR A 248 -42.55 -9.91 -15.30
C THR A 248 -41.39 -9.35 -14.49
N LYS A 249 -40.30 -10.12 -14.31
CA LYS A 249 -39.12 -9.63 -13.59
C LYS A 249 -38.51 -8.39 -14.26
N ALA A 250 -38.43 -8.37 -15.59
CA ALA A 250 -37.97 -7.21 -16.35
C ALA A 250 -38.95 -6.02 -16.26
N ALA A 251 -40.26 -6.28 -16.35
CA ALA A 251 -41.31 -5.25 -16.28
C ALA A 251 -41.41 -4.59 -14.90
N THR A 252 -41.09 -5.29 -13.81
CA THR A 252 -41.05 -4.69 -12.45
C THR A 252 -39.99 -3.59 -12.29
N ALA A 253 -39.05 -3.46 -13.25
CA ALA A 253 -38.11 -2.35 -13.33
C ALA A 253 -38.65 -1.15 -14.13
N ASN A 254 -39.96 -1.12 -14.45
CA ASN A 254 -40.65 -0.14 -15.31
C ASN A 254 -40.05 -0.03 -16.72
N ASP A 255 -39.58 -1.15 -17.28
CA ASP A 255 -39.09 -1.21 -18.65
C ASP A 255 -40.24 -1.43 -19.65
N THR A 256 -40.44 -0.47 -20.54
CA THR A 256 -41.57 -0.46 -21.48
C THR A 256 -41.50 -1.59 -22.51
N GLN A 257 -40.31 -2.06 -22.89
CA GLN A 257 -40.16 -3.17 -23.82
C GLN A 257 -40.55 -4.49 -23.16
N ALA A 258 -40.19 -4.68 -21.89
CA ALA A 258 -40.61 -5.84 -21.11
C ALA A 258 -42.13 -5.87 -20.86
N GLU A 259 -42.73 -4.71 -20.52
CA GLU A 259 -44.18 -4.57 -20.35
C GLU A 259 -44.93 -4.92 -21.65
N MET A 260 -44.44 -4.45 -22.81
CA MET A 260 -45.00 -4.81 -24.12
C MET A 260 -44.80 -6.28 -24.47
N ALA A 261 -43.62 -6.87 -24.19
CA ALA A 261 -43.36 -8.28 -24.44
C ALA A 261 -44.26 -9.18 -23.60
N LEU A 262 -44.53 -8.80 -22.35
CA LEU A 262 -45.49 -9.46 -21.46
C LEU A 262 -46.92 -9.31 -21.98
N ALA A 263 -47.31 -8.11 -22.40
CA ALA A 263 -48.62 -7.86 -23.01
C ALA A 263 -48.85 -8.73 -24.24
N ASN A 264 -47.86 -8.79 -25.15
CA ASN A 264 -47.92 -9.60 -26.36
C ASN A 264 -47.99 -11.11 -26.05
N LEU A 265 -47.31 -11.59 -25.00
CA LEU A 265 -47.40 -12.99 -24.55
C LEU A 265 -48.84 -13.37 -24.15
N TYR A 266 -49.56 -12.46 -23.50
CA TYR A 266 -50.97 -12.65 -23.11
C TYR A 266 -51.96 -12.45 -24.25
N LEU A 267 -51.57 -11.75 -25.32
CA LEU A 267 -52.38 -11.49 -26.51
C LEU A 267 -52.18 -12.52 -27.62
N ASP A 268 -51.15 -13.36 -27.52
CA ASP A 268 -50.92 -14.47 -28.44
C ASP A 268 -51.90 -15.62 -28.17
N ASP A 269 -52.80 -15.88 -29.12
CA ASP A 269 -53.82 -16.92 -29.04
C ASP A 269 -53.25 -18.35 -29.06
N LYS A 270 -51.96 -18.49 -29.41
CA LYS A 270 -51.21 -19.76 -29.32
C LYS A 270 -50.55 -19.96 -27.95
N SER A 271 -50.51 -18.93 -27.11
CA SER A 271 -49.96 -19.04 -25.76
C SER A 271 -50.93 -19.77 -24.83
N SER A 272 -50.42 -20.68 -24.00
CA SER A 272 -51.21 -21.27 -22.92
C SER A 272 -51.66 -20.24 -21.86
N LEU A 273 -51.10 -19.04 -21.91
CA LEU A 273 -51.41 -17.92 -21.02
C LEU A 273 -52.41 -16.92 -21.62
N TYR A 274 -52.92 -17.17 -22.83
CA TYR A 274 -53.79 -16.22 -23.54
C TYR A 274 -54.91 -15.66 -22.66
N ASN A 275 -54.86 -14.36 -22.40
CA ASN A 275 -55.85 -13.61 -21.65
C ASN A 275 -55.87 -12.16 -22.12
N PRO A 276 -56.77 -11.81 -23.06
CA PRO A 276 -56.84 -10.48 -23.63
C PRO A 276 -57.02 -9.36 -22.61
N LYS A 277 -57.73 -9.58 -21.50
CA LYS A 277 -57.91 -8.57 -20.45
C LYS A 277 -56.59 -8.27 -19.74
N THR A 278 -55.83 -9.31 -19.41
CA THR A 278 -54.51 -9.16 -18.79
C THR A 278 -53.50 -8.55 -19.76
N GLY A 279 -53.51 -8.97 -21.02
CA GLY A 279 -52.70 -8.37 -22.09
C GLY A 279 -53.00 -6.89 -22.29
N PHE A 280 -54.28 -6.51 -22.25
CA PHE A 280 -54.71 -5.12 -22.28
C PHE A 280 -54.18 -4.30 -21.10
N MET A 281 -54.26 -4.81 -19.87
CA MET A 281 -53.75 -4.10 -18.68
C MET A 281 -52.24 -3.83 -18.76
N TRP A 282 -51.45 -4.80 -19.23
CA TRP A 282 -50.01 -4.61 -19.43
C TRP A 282 -49.69 -3.67 -20.59
N MET A 283 -50.46 -3.72 -21.69
CA MET A 283 -50.29 -2.78 -22.79
C MET A 283 -50.65 -1.35 -22.36
N LEU A 284 -51.68 -1.18 -21.52
CA LEU A 284 -52.06 0.09 -20.93
C LEU A 284 -50.94 0.65 -20.04
N GLN A 285 -50.34 -0.20 -19.20
CA GLN A 285 -49.19 0.16 -18.37
C GLN A 285 -48.04 0.65 -19.25
N ALA A 286 -47.65 -0.11 -20.28
CA ALA A 286 -46.60 0.29 -21.23
C ALA A 286 -46.89 1.61 -21.94
N ALA A 287 -48.15 1.84 -22.31
CA ALA A 287 -48.59 3.09 -22.93
C ALA A 287 -48.54 4.29 -21.97
N GLN A 288 -48.84 4.07 -20.69
CA GLN A 288 -48.75 5.08 -19.62
C GLN A 288 -47.29 5.39 -19.24
N SER A 289 -46.42 4.38 -19.27
CA SER A 289 -44.97 4.49 -19.10
C SER A 289 -44.27 5.22 -20.27
N GLY A 290 -45.02 5.61 -21.31
CA GLY A 290 -44.58 6.56 -22.31
C GLY A 290 -44.03 5.97 -23.61
N SER A 291 -44.40 4.73 -23.98
CA SER A 291 -44.03 4.13 -25.28
C SER A 291 -45.03 4.46 -26.38
N SER A 292 -44.58 5.12 -27.46
CA SER A 292 -45.44 5.41 -28.62
C SER A 292 -46.01 4.15 -29.26
N LEU A 293 -45.20 3.10 -29.39
CA LEU A 293 -45.62 1.80 -29.95
C LEU A 293 -46.68 1.12 -29.08
N ALA A 294 -46.56 1.21 -27.76
CA ALA A 294 -47.58 0.69 -26.84
C ALA A 294 -48.86 1.51 -26.92
N GLN A 295 -48.76 2.84 -27.05
CA GLN A 295 -49.92 3.73 -27.22
C GLN A 295 -50.66 3.45 -28.55
N GLU A 296 -49.93 3.16 -29.62
CA GLU A 296 -50.50 2.75 -30.92
C GLU A 296 -51.17 1.37 -30.83
N ALA A 297 -50.50 0.38 -30.22
CA ALA A 297 -51.08 -0.93 -29.99
C ALA A 297 -52.34 -0.86 -29.11
N LEU A 298 -52.32 -0.05 -28.06
CA LEU A 298 -53.46 0.20 -27.18
C LEU A 298 -54.62 0.88 -27.92
N SER A 299 -54.32 1.87 -28.78
CA SER A 299 -55.31 2.49 -29.67
C SER A 299 -56.03 1.44 -30.51
N LYS A 300 -55.27 0.50 -31.10
CA LYS A 300 -55.84 -0.59 -31.90
C LYS A 300 -56.69 -1.55 -31.05
N MET A 301 -56.26 -1.85 -29.82
CA MET A 301 -57.05 -2.69 -28.90
C MET A 301 -58.40 -2.06 -28.52
N TYR A 302 -58.46 -0.73 -28.33
CA TYR A 302 -59.73 -0.01 -28.15
C TYR A 302 -60.59 0.05 -29.42
N GLN A 303 -59.97 0.08 -30.60
CA GLN A 303 -60.70 0.05 -31.87
C GLN A 303 -61.33 -1.34 -32.12
N ASP A 304 -60.56 -2.40 -31.89
CA ASP A 304 -60.95 -3.78 -32.18
C ASP A 304 -61.72 -4.45 -31.02
N GLY A 305 -61.81 -3.80 -29.85
CA GLY A 305 -62.44 -4.36 -28.65
C GLY A 305 -61.68 -5.54 -28.04
N THR A 306 -60.34 -5.55 -28.15
CA THR A 306 -59.50 -6.65 -27.67
C THR A 306 -59.17 -6.46 -26.19
N GLY A 307 -59.73 -7.30 -25.31
CA GLY A 307 -59.49 -7.23 -23.86
C GLY A 307 -60.24 -6.11 -23.12
N VAL A 308 -60.90 -5.21 -23.86
CA VAL A 308 -61.72 -4.09 -23.37
C VAL A 308 -62.90 -3.88 -24.32
N ALA A 309 -63.95 -3.18 -23.89
CA ALA A 309 -65.03 -2.77 -24.80
C ALA A 309 -64.49 -1.82 -25.87
N ALA A 310 -64.99 -1.96 -27.11
CA ALA A 310 -64.59 -1.08 -28.20
C ALA A 310 -65.01 0.37 -27.89
N ASP A 311 -64.06 1.31 -28.01
CA ASP A 311 -64.27 2.73 -27.74
C ASP A 311 -63.46 3.57 -28.74
N GLN A 312 -64.17 4.10 -29.74
CA GLN A 312 -63.56 4.88 -30.81
C GLN A 312 -63.00 6.22 -30.33
N GLN A 313 -63.55 6.81 -29.26
CA GLN A 313 -63.07 8.08 -28.73
C GLN A 313 -61.72 7.90 -28.02
N LEU A 314 -61.61 6.86 -27.18
CA LEU A 314 -60.36 6.51 -26.52
C LEU A 314 -59.29 6.02 -27.51
N ALA A 315 -59.67 5.26 -28.53
CA ALA A 315 -58.77 4.86 -29.61
C ALA A 315 -58.14 6.09 -30.28
N ASN A 316 -58.95 7.07 -30.70
CA ASN A 316 -58.45 8.29 -31.33
C ASN A 316 -57.55 9.12 -30.39
N LEU A 317 -57.88 9.17 -29.09
CA LEU A 317 -57.07 9.89 -28.09
C LEU A 317 -55.70 9.24 -27.89
N TRP A 318 -55.64 7.92 -27.75
CA TRP A 318 -54.38 7.20 -27.64
C TRP A 318 -53.57 7.25 -28.95
N GLN A 319 -54.22 7.27 -30.10
CA GLN A 319 -53.54 7.49 -31.38
C GLN A 319 -52.93 8.89 -31.48
N GLN A 320 -53.62 9.93 -31.00
CA GLN A 320 -53.07 11.28 -30.94
C GLN A 320 -51.91 11.36 -29.96
N LYS A 321 -52.05 10.77 -28.77
CA LYS A 321 -50.98 10.69 -27.78
C LYS A 321 -49.77 9.90 -28.29
N ALA A 322 -49.99 8.84 -29.07
CA ALA A 322 -48.93 8.10 -29.76
C ALA A 322 -48.17 8.99 -30.74
N LYS A 323 -48.87 9.85 -31.51
CA LYS A 323 -48.22 10.82 -32.41
C LYS A 323 -47.44 11.89 -31.66
N GLU A 324 -47.97 12.41 -30.56
CA GLU A 324 -47.28 13.41 -29.71
C GLU A 324 -46.04 12.80 -29.02
N THR A 325 -46.19 11.60 -28.46
CA THR A 325 -45.11 10.84 -27.84
C THR A 325 -44.06 10.45 -28.89
N ALA A 326 -44.47 9.97 -30.07
CA ALA A 326 -43.56 9.68 -31.18
C ALA A 326 -42.83 10.92 -31.68
N ALA A 327 -43.47 12.09 -31.70
CA ALA A 327 -42.81 13.36 -32.04
C ALA A 327 -41.80 13.81 -30.97
N HIS A 328 -42.02 13.43 -29.71
CA HIS A 328 -41.08 13.65 -28.61
C HIS A 328 -39.93 12.63 -28.60
N GLU A 329 -40.22 11.34 -28.82
CA GLU A 329 -39.24 10.25 -28.99
C GLU A 329 -38.36 10.46 -30.24
N ALA A 330 -38.93 11.01 -31.32
CA ALA A 330 -38.19 11.40 -32.53
C ALA A 330 -37.17 12.51 -32.27
N LYS A 331 -37.31 13.28 -31.18
CA LYS A 331 -36.24 14.11 -30.63
C LYS A 331 -35.45 13.28 -29.62
N ILE A 332 -34.60 12.39 -30.14
CA ILE A 332 -33.62 11.65 -29.33
C ILE A 332 -32.93 12.65 -28.41
N ASN A 333 -33.06 12.52 -27.09
CA ASN A 333 -32.27 13.30 -26.16
C ASN A 333 -30.87 12.66 -26.12
N PRO A 334 -29.85 13.25 -26.78
CA PRO A 334 -28.57 12.58 -26.94
C PRO A 334 -27.88 12.35 -25.59
N GLY A 335 -28.19 13.16 -24.58
CA GLY A 335 -27.65 13.01 -23.23
C GLY A 335 -28.09 11.72 -22.54
N ILE A 336 -29.33 11.27 -22.79
CA ILE A 336 -29.84 9.99 -22.25
C ILE A 336 -29.11 8.82 -22.90
N GLU A 337 -28.90 8.85 -24.22
CA GLU A 337 -28.20 7.79 -24.94
C GLU A 337 -26.71 7.73 -24.60
N VAL A 338 -26.07 8.89 -24.41
CA VAL A 338 -24.71 8.97 -23.86
C VAL A 338 -24.65 8.32 -22.46
N SER A 339 -25.57 8.68 -21.57
CA SER A 339 -25.61 8.10 -20.22
C SER A 339 -25.84 6.59 -20.23
N LYS A 340 -26.78 6.10 -21.03
CA LYS A 340 -27.01 4.66 -21.18
C LYS A 340 -25.76 3.97 -21.70
N TRP A 341 -25.08 4.54 -22.69
CA TRP A 341 -23.84 3.96 -23.20
C TRP A 341 -22.76 3.85 -22.12
N LEU A 342 -22.51 4.94 -21.38
CA LEU A 342 -21.49 5.01 -20.33
C LEU A 342 -21.80 4.13 -19.12
N SER A 343 -23.07 3.88 -18.84
CA SER A 343 -23.54 2.99 -17.76
C SER A 343 -23.79 1.56 -18.22
N ASN A 344 -23.43 1.22 -19.46
CA ASN A 344 -23.72 -0.09 -20.07
C ASN A 344 -25.21 -0.48 -20.02
N GLY A 345 -26.10 0.50 -20.21
CA GLY A 345 -27.55 0.36 -20.25
C GLY A 345 -28.26 0.48 -18.89
N GLN A 346 -27.53 0.76 -17.81
CA GLN A 346 -28.07 0.73 -16.44
C GLN A 346 -28.67 2.05 -15.96
N SER A 347 -28.23 3.20 -16.49
CA SER A 347 -28.67 4.53 -16.05
C SER A 347 -28.96 5.49 -17.20
N SER A 348 -30.05 6.24 -17.07
CA SER A 348 -30.42 7.36 -17.95
C SER A 348 -29.90 8.73 -17.47
N ASN A 349 -29.11 8.76 -16.40
CA ASN A 349 -28.48 9.97 -15.86
C ASN A 349 -26.98 9.81 -15.55
N PHE A 350 -26.29 10.95 -15.42
CA PHE A 350 -24.83 11.03 -15.24
C PHE A 350 -24.33 10.82 -13.80
N GLU A 351 -25.13 10.25 -12.89
CA GLU A 351 -24.77 10.08 -11.46
C GLU A 351 -23.83 8.89 -11.17
N MET A 352 -23.28 8.28 -12.21
CA MET A 352 -22.31 7.18 -12.13
C MET A 352 -20.88 7.66 -11.86
N GLN A 353 -20.07 6.76 -11.32
CA GLN A 353 -18.65 7.00 -11.03
C GLN A 353 -17.90 7.47 -12.29
N GLY A 354 -17.08 8.53 -12.15
CA GLY A 354 -16.34 9.16 -13.25
C GLY A 354 -17.05 10.36 -13.89
N TYR A 355 -18.38 10.45 -13.80
CA TYR A 355 -19.19 11.53 -14.41
C TYR A 355 -19.99 12.35 -13.40
N ARG A 356 -20.25 11.81 -12.20
CA ARG A 356 -20.89 12.55 -11.11
C ARG A 356 -20.07 13.80 -10.74
N LEU A 357 -20.76 14.89 -10.41
CA LEU A 357 -20.12 16.06 -9.82
C LEU A 357 -19.96 15.82 -8.31
N GLY A 358 -18.71 15.80 -7.84
CA GLY A 358 -18.38 15.66 -6.44
C GLY A 358 -18.41 16.99 -5.69
N GLY A 359 -18.16 16.92 -4.39
CA GLY A 359 -17.82 18.09 -3.62
C GLY A 359 -19.01 18.81 -3.01
N ILE A 360 -18.86 20.12 -2.85
CA ILE A 360 -19.87 21.00 -2.27
C ILE A 360 -21.17 21.08 -3.11
N PHE A 361 -21.11 20.73 -4.40
CA PHE A 361 -22.24 20.88 -5.32
C PHE A 361 -23.36 19.86 -5.13
N ASN A 362 -23.05 18.66 -4.63
CA ASN A 362 -24.02 17.56 -4.52
C ASN A 362 -24.00 16.87 -3.14
N ALA A 363 -22.96 17.06 -2.32
CA ALA A 363 -22.77 16.24 -1.12
C ALA A 363 -23.00 16.97 0.21
N TRP A 364 -22.78 18.28 0.28
CA TRP A 364 -22.88 19.03 1.53
C TRP A 364 -24.33 19.47 1.74
N GLN A 365 -24.92 19.07 2.86
CA GLN A 365 -26.32 19.43 3.20
C GLN A 365 -26.42 20.48 4.31
N ASN A 366 -25.30 21.09 4.71
CA ASN A 366 -25.25 22.11 5.76
C ASN A 366 -25.28 23.52 5.16
N PRO A 367 -26.39 24.29 5.29
CA PRO A 367 -26.49 25.64 4.72
C PRO A 367 -25.44 26.61 5.26
N ARG A 368 -24.93 26.40 6.49
CA ARG A 368 -23.86 27.23 7.06
C ARG A 368 -22.56 27.07 6.29
N ALA A 369 -22.23 25.83 5.91
CA ALA A 369 -21.01 25.49 5.21
C ALA A 369 -21.05 25.90 3.72
N LEU A 370 -22.26 25.98 3.14
CA LEU A 370 -22.50 26.39 1.75
C LEU A 370 -22.48 27.92 1.54
N LYS A 371 -22.55 28.70 2.62
CA LYS A 371 -22.68 30.16 2.54
C LYS A 371 -21.44 30.79 1.88
N GLU A 372 -21.68 31.72 0.94
CA GLU A 372 -20.62 32.50 0.31
C GLU A 372 -19.89 33.38 1.34
N ASN A 373 -18.58 33.58 1.15
CA ASN A 373 -17.72 34.28 2.11
C ASN A 373 -17.68 33.64 3.51
N ASN A 374 -17.95 32.33 3.62
CA ASN A 374 -17.72 31.59 4.85
C ASN A 374 -16.29 31.02 4.89
N TYR A 375 -15.74 30.84 6.09
CA TYR A 375 -14.56 30.01 6.33
C TYR A 375 -15.05 28.65 6.77
N ASN A 376 -14.68 27.62 6.03
CA ASN A 376 -14.98 26.26 6.44
C ASN A 376 -13.72 25.63 7.03
N PRO A 377 -13.88 24.87 8.12
CA PRO A 377 -12.79 24.03 8.60
C PRO A 377 -12.44 23.01 7.51
N ALA A 378 -11.18 22.64 7.48
CA ALA A 378 -10.61 21.92 6.36
C ALA A 378 -9.86 20.69 6.85
N PRO A 379 -9.91 19.56 6.13
CA PRO A 379 -9.17 18.39 6.52
C PRO A 379 -7.67 18.70 6.54
N GLN A 380 -6.90 17.94 7.31
CA GLN A 380 -5.46 18.13 7.42
C GLN A 380 -4.72 16.78 7.53
N MET A 381 -3.40 16.85 7.47
CA MET A 381 -2.47 15.74 7.68
C MET A 381 -1.32 16.19 8.57
N GLU A 382 -0.69 15.21 9.23
CA GLU A 382 0.58 15.42 9.91
C GLU A 382 1.78 15.13 9.01
N GLU A 383 2.85 15.90 9.21
CA GLU A 383 4.15 15.63 8.64
C GLU A 383 4.97 14.69 9.55
N VAL A 384 5.84 13.88 8.95
CA VAL A 384 6.88 13.14 9.68
C VAL A 384 8.00 14.10 10.04
N THR A 385 8.22 14.29 11.34
CA THR A 385 9.26 15.23 11.80
C THR A 385 10.62 14.56 11.90
N ARG A 386 11.69 15.38 11.82
CA ARG A 386 13.06 14.90 12.08
C ARG A 386 13.18 14.23 13.46
N ALA A 387 12.56 14.80 14.48
CA ALA A 387 12.64 14.29 15.84
C ALA A 387 11.94 12.94 16.01
N GLU A 388 10.85 12.70 15.26
CA GLU A 388 10.18 11.39 15.23
C GLU A 388 11.04 10.32 14.57
N LEU A 389 11.70 10.66 13.45
CA LEU A 389 12.41 9.68 12.63
C LEU A 389 13.80 9.31 13.19
N TYR A 390 14.52 10.28 13.75
CA TYR A 390 15.90 10.13 14.21
C TYR A 390 16.01 10.19 15.74
N ARG A 391 15.14 9.43 16.42
CA ARG A 391 15.17 9.31 17.87
C ARG A 391 16.05 8.12 18.28
N PRO A 392 17.14 8.34 19.04
CA PRO A 392 17.92 7.24 19.58
C PRO A 392 17.04 6.42 20.54
N ASN A 393 16.94 5.11 20.31
CA ASN A 393 16.23 4.19 21.17
C ASN A 393 17.22 3.27 21.90
N PHE A 394 17.57 3.62 23.14
CA PHE A 394 18.44 2.80 24.00
C PHE A 394 17.61 1.72 24.70
N GLU A 395 17.15 0.74 23.94
CA GLU A 395 16.46 -0.44 24.45
C GLU A 395 17.28 -1.69 24.14
N MET A 396 17.35 -2.62 25.10
CA MET A 396 18.04 -3.89 24.90
C MET A 396 17.30 -4.73 23.87
N MET A 397 18.05 -5.26 22.91
CA MET A 397 17.55 -6.23 21.95
C MET A 397 17.13 -7.49 22.70
N GLN A 398 15.85 -7.85 22.58
CA GLN A 398 15.32 -9.00 23.29
C GLN A 398 15.74 -10.31 22.61
N PRO A 399 16.15 -11.34 23.37
CA PRO A 399 16.57 -12.62 22.79
C PRO A 399 15.55 -13.29 21.86
N LYS A 400 14.25 -13.12 22.13
CA LYS A 400 13.19 -13.68 21.29
C LYS A 400 13.02 -12.97 19.93
N GLU A 401 13.50 -11.73 19.80
CA GLU A 401 13.32 -10.88 18.61
C GLU A 401 14.42 -11.09 17.57
N ILE A 402 15.57 -11.63 17.99
CA ILE A 402 16.68 -11.95 17.07
C ILE A 402 16.32 -13.19 16.24
N ALA A 403 16.63 -13.19 14.94
CA ALA A 403 16.38 -14.34 14.10
C ALA A 403 17.22 -15.55 14.57
N ILE A 404 16.64 -16.75 14.58
CA ILE A 404 17.38 -17.99 14.96
C ILE A 404 18.57 -18.21 14.01
N SER A 405 18.49 -17.72 12.77
CA SER A 405 19.61 -17.75 11.82
C SER A 405 20.83 -16.99 12.33
N ASP A 406 20.61 -15.84 12.97
CA ASP A 406 21.70 -15.01 13.50
C ASP A 406 22.38 -15.71 14.69
N TYR A 407 21.62 -16.45 15.49
CA TYR A 407 22.17 -17.33 16.53
C TYR A 407 22.95 -18.49 15.92
N PHE A 408 22.36 -19.16 14.92
CA PHE A 408 22.98 -20.30 14.27
C PHE A 408 24.30 -19.93 13.60
N ASP A 409 24.35 -18.80 12.89
CA ASP A 409 25.57 -18.32 12.21
C ASP A 409 26.76 -18.15 13.17
N VAL A 410 26.50 -17.83 14.43
CA VAL A 410 27.52 -17.62 15.46
C VAL A 410 27.98 -18.93 16.09
N ILE A 411 27.06 -19.88 16.31
CA ILE A 411 27.38 -21.17 16.95
C ILE A 411 27.81 -22.25 15.94
N ALA A 412 27.47 -22.11 14.66
CA ALA A 412 27.71 -23.13 13.65
C ALA A 412 29.19 -23.51 13.49
N PRO A 413 30.18 -22.59 13.57
CA PRO A 413 31.59 -22.98 13.58
C PRO A 413 31.97 -23.89 14.75
N ALA A 414 31.27 -23.78 15.88
CA ALA A 414 31.56 -24.51 17.10
C ALA A 414 30.71 -25.79 17.27
N LEU A 415 29.61 -25.93 16.52
CA LEU A 415 28.88 -27.19 16.37
C LEU A 415 29.75 -28.28 15.72
N ASN A 416 30.73 -27.88 14.92
CA ASN A 416 31.54 -28.78 14.13
C ASN A 416 33.04 -28.45 14.28
N PRO A 417 33.68 -28.86 15.39
CA PRO A 417 35.11 -28.66 15.56
C PRO A 417 35.86 -29.36 14.42
N ASP A 418 36.76 -28.63 13.75
CA ASP A 418 37.62 -29.23 12.73
C ASP A 418 38.36 -30.41 13.36
N ASP A 419 38.25 -31.58 12.73
CA ASP A 419 38.94 -32.79 13.18
C ASP A 419 40.45 -32.52 13.26
N GLN A 420 40.93 -32.24 14.48
CA GLN A 420 42.31 -31.88 14.80
C GLN A 420 43.24 -33.10 14.75
N SER A 421 42.72 -34.30 14.47
CA SER A 421 43.53 -35.52 14.44
C SER A 421 44.56 -35.56 13.31
N GLY A 422 44.45 -34.70 12.30
CA GLY A 422 45.38 -34.63 11.16
C GLY A 422 45.43 -35.88 10.29
N ALA A 423 44.68 -36.93 10.63
CA ALA A 423 44.65 -38.22 9.95
C ALA A 423 43.52 -38.25 8.92
N PHE A 424 43.84 -38.57 7.67
CA PHE A 424 42.83 -38.75 6.63
C PHE A 424 42.11 -40.09 6.81
N ALA A 425 40.81 -40.06 7.04
CA ALA A 425 39.94 -41.24 6.96
C ALA A 425 39.39 -41.37 5.54
N PHE A 426 39.78 -42.44 4.83
CA PHE A 426 39.35 -42.68 3.45
C PHE A 426 38.12 -43.60 3.42
N PRO A 427 37.02 -43.21 2.73
CA PRO A 427 35.85 -44.06 2.56
C PRO A 427 36.22 -45.43 1.96
N ARG A 428 35.78 -46.52 2.58
CA ARG A 428 35.92 -47.84 1.98
C ARG A 428 34.84 -48.04 0.92
N TYR A 429 35.21 -48.63 -0.21
CA TYR A 429 34.22 -49.13 -1.16
C TYR A 429 33.42 -50.27 -0.52
N PRO A 430 32.08 -50.27 -0.66
CA PRO A 430 31.27 -51.39 -0.20
C PRO A 430 31.62 -52.66 -0.98
N LEU A 431 31.57 -53.80 -0.30
CA LEU A 431 31.67 -55.11 -0.92
C LEU A 431 30.43 -55.37 -1.80
N ASP A 432 30.57 -56.25 -2.79
CA ASP A 432 29.41 -56.72 -3.54
C ASP A 432 28.38 -57.36 -2.57
N PRO A 433 27.08 -57.01 -2.64
CA PRO A 433 26.07 -57.53 -1.73
C PRO A 433 25.95 -59.06 -1.70
N GLN A 434 26.26 -59.76 -2.80
CA GLN A 434 26.26 -61.23 -2.83
C GLN A 434 27.45 -61.80 -2.05
N ILE A 435 28.61 -61.15 -2.14
CA ILE A 435 29.79 -61.46 -1.32
C ILE A 435 29.52 -61.15 0.16
N GLU A 436 28.82 -60.05 0.44
CA GLU A 436 28.44 -59.68 1.81
C GLU A 436 27.39 -60.65 2.40
N ALA A 437 26.42 -61.10 1.61
CA ALA A 437 25.43 -62.12 2.00
C ALA A 437 26.10 -63.48 2.27
N LEU A 438 27.16 -63.81 1.52
CA LEU A 438 27.99 -64.98 1.74
C LEU A 438 28.75 -64.93 3.08
N LEU A 439 29.06 -63.73 3.62
CA LEU A 439 29.58 -63.57 4.98
C LEU A 439 28.51 -63.73 6.06
N LYS A 440 27.24 -63.48 5.71
CA LYS A 440 26.07 -63.60 6.60
C LYS A 440 25.38 -64.97 6.57
N ASN A 441 25.93 -65.94 5.82
CA ASN A 441 25.43 -67.31 5.66
C ASN A 441 24.10 -67.46 4.89
N GLU A 442 23.75 -66.50 4.01
CA GLU A 442 22.48 -66.45 3.28
C GLU A 442 22.60 -66.80 1.77
N SER A 443 23.38 -67.83 1.41
CA SER A 443 23.62 -68.19 0.00
C SER A 443 22.58 -69.17 -0.58
N LEU A 444 22.14 -68.90 -1.83
CA LEU A 444 21.25 -69.75 -2.65
C LEU A 444 21.97 -70.93 -3.33
N ALA A 445 23.30 -71.02 -3.26
CA ALA A 445 24.08 -71.85 -4.18
C ALA A 445 24.07 -73.36 -3.88
N LEU A 446 23.73 -73.81 -2.66
CA LEU A 446 23.68 -75.23 -2.30
C LEU A 446 22.62 -75.52 -1.21
N THR A 447 21.33 -75.47 -1.56
CA THR A 447 20.28 -76.10 -0.74
C THR A 447 20.04 -77.53 -1.25
N HIS A 448 20.68 -78.53 -0.63
CA HIS A 448 20.29 -79.93 -0.79
C HIS A 448 19.97 -80.53 0.59
N SER A 449 18.85 -81.26 0.68
CA SER A 449 18.44 -81.96 1.90
C SER A 449 19.46 -83.06 2.27
N PRO A 450 19.77 -83.25 3.56
CA PRO A 450 20.70 -84.29 3.99
C PRO A 450 20.16 -85.69 3.63
N ARG A 451 20.99 -86.51 2.96
CA ARG A 451 20.73 -87.95 2.82
C ARG A 451 21.17 -88.65 4.10
N VAL A 452 20.27 -89.44 4.69
CA VAL A 452 20.56 -90.31 5.84
C VAL A 452 21.35 -91.53 5.36
N SER A 453 22.47 -91.84 6.01
CA SER A 453 23.23 -93.08 5.80
C SER A 453 22.59 -94.23 6.60
N MET A 454 22.39 -95.38 5.94
CA MET A 454 22.08 -96.66 6.58
C MET A 454 23.35 -97.51 6.64
N VAL A 455 24.06 -97.60 7.77
CA VAL A 455 24.79 -98.82 8.20
C VAL A 455 24.99 -98.79 9.72
N ASP A 456 24.70 -99.92 10.34
CA ASP A 456 24.77 -100.31 11.74
C ASP A 456 26.14 -100.97 12.03
N GLU A 457 27.06 -100.29 12.74
CA GLU A 457 28.26 -100.91 13.33
C GLU A 457 28.64 -100.25 14.68
N GLY A 458 28.04 -100.73 15.77
CA GLY A 458 28.77 -101.22 16.94
C GLY A 458 29.76 -100.32 17.74
N LEU A 459 29.60 -98.99 17.80
CA LEU A 459 30.41 -98.13 18.70
C LEU A 459 29.61 -97.61 19.91
N PRO A 460 30.21 -97.51 21.11
CA PRO A 460 29.50 -97.10 22.34
C PRO A 460 29.07 -95.62 22.30
N TYR A 461 27.78 -95.38 22.57
CA TYR A 461 27.11 -94.08 22.60
C TYR A 461 27.75 -93.08 23.59
N PRO A 462 28.03 -91.82 23.19
CA PRO A 462 27.99 -90.69 24.10
C PRO A 462 26.53 -90.28 24.31
N THR A 463 26.07 -90.27 25.55
CA THR A 463 24.70 -89.85 25.91
C THR A 463 24.55 -88.33 25.77
N SER A 464 23.73 -87.91 24.82
CA SER A 464 23.07 -86.60 24.81
C SER A 464 21.91 -86.58 25.83
N SER A 465 21.68 -85.44 26.48
CA SER A 465 20.66 -85.26 27.54
C SER A 465 19.22 -85.05 27.03
N ASP A 466 18.96 -85.19 25.72
CA ASP A 466 17.62 -85.07 25.12
C ASP A 466 17.31 -86.27 24.21
N PRO A 467 16.32 -87.13 24.56
CA PRO A 467 15.94 -88.31 23.76
C PRO A 467 15.23 -88.00 22.44
N SER A 468 14.95 -86.74 22.12
CA SER A 468 14.14 -86.34 20.96
C SER A 468 14.94 -85.81 19.75
N GLN A 469 16.27 -85.70 19.85
CA GLN A 469 17.11 -85.26 18.74
C GLN A 469 18.19 -86.30 18.38
N PRO A 470 18.19 -86.86 17.15
CA PRO A 470 19.29 -87.68 16.68
C PRO A 470 20.56 -86.82 16.54
N PHE A 471 21.69 -87.30 17.07
CA PHE A 471 22.98 -86.63 16.98
C PHE A 471 23.53 -86.73 15.55
N ASP A 472 23.55 -85.60 14.83
CA ASP A 472 24.01 -85.49 13.44
C ASP A 472 25.54 -85.37 13.38
N TYR A 473 26.21 -86.52 13.33
CA TYR A 473 27.67 -86.62 13.18
C TYR A 473 28.21 -85.88 11.94
N ILE A 474 27.40 -85.77 10.88
CA ILE A 474 27.80 -85.11 9.63
C ILE A 474 27.82 -83.59 9.82
N ASN A 475 26.84 -82.99 10.50
CA ASN A 475 26.85 -81.55 10.80
C ASN A 475 27.99 -81.13 11.74
N GLN A 476 28.33 -81.93 12.74
CA GLN A 476 29.46 -81.61 13.63
C GLN A 476 30.83 -81.78 12.94
N MET A 477 31.02 -82.78 12.09
CA MET A 477 32.27 -82.94 11.32
C MET A 477 32.42 -81.93 10.17
N MET A 478 31.31 -81.41 9.63
CA MET A 478 31.30 -80.47 8.50
C MET A 478 31.02 -79.01 8.90
N ASN A 479 31.13 -78.67 10.18
CA ASN A 479 30.85 -77.33 10.67
C ASN A 479 31.77 -76.28 9.99
N GLY A 480 31.19 -75.36 9.20
CA GLY A 480 31.92 -74.38 8.40
C GLY A 480 32.40 -74.87 7.02
N TRP A 481 32.29 -76.16 6.70
CA TRP A 481 32.75 -76.71 5.41
C TRP A 481 31.87 -76.23 4.24
N GLN A 482 30.55 -76.13 4.44
CA GLN A 482 29.63 -75.56 3.44
C GLN A 482 29.96 -74.09 3.15
N GLN A 483 30.30 -73.31 4.17
CA GLN A 483 30.72 -71.92 4.04
C GLN A 483 32.04 -71.82 3.26
N GLN A 484 33.02 -72.67 3.59
CA GLN A 484 34.30 -72.74 2.91
C GLN A 484 34.20 -73.25 1.46
N ALA A 485 33.30 -74.19 1.17
CA ALA A 485 33.00 -74.67 -0.17
C ALA A 485 32.28 -73.62 -1.02
N ASN A 486 31.33 -72.88 -0.43
CA ASN A 486 30.66 -71.74 -1.08
C ASN A 486 31.67 -70.62 -1.40
N TYR A 487 32.58 -70.31 -0.48
CA TYR A 487 33.68 -69.38 -0.70
C TYR A 487 34.62 -69.83 -1.81
N GLN A 488 35.01 -71.10 -1.83
CA GLN A 488 35.85 -71.65 -2.90
C GLN A 488 35.15 -71.65 -4.26
N ALA A 489 33.84 -71.93 -4.31
CA ALA A 489 33.07 -71.90 -5.56
C ALA A 489 32.98 -70.47 -6.14
N VAL A 490 32.63 -69.49 -5.29
CA VAL A 490 32.55 -68.07 -5.70
C VAL A 490 33.94 -67.55 -6.09
N LEU A 491 34.98 -67.82 -5.30
CA LEU A 491 36.35 -67.47 -5.65
C LEU A 491 36.79 -68.10 -6.97
N SER A 492 36.52 -69.39 -7.20
CA SER A 492 36.92 -70.08 -8.43
C SER A 492 36.24 -69.47 -9.66
N GLN A 493 34.95 -69.13 -9.54
CA GLN A 493 34.22 -68.44 -10.59
C GLN A 493 34.77 -67.02 -10.83
N MET A 494 35.04 -66.26 -9.77
CA MET A 494 35.62 -64.92 -9.86
C MET A 494 37.03 -64.95 -10.47
N TYR A 495 37.89 -65.91 -10.08
CA TYR A 495 39.20 -66.09 -10.70
C TYR A 495 39.07 -66.41 -12.18
N GLY A 496 38.16 -67.32 -12.56
CA GLY A 496 37.90 -67.64 -13.96
C GLY A 496 37.52 -66.40 -14.77
N LYS A 497 36.59 -65.58 -14.27
CA LYS A 497 36.18 -64.31 -14.89
C LYS A 497 37.30 -63.27 -14.93
N ALA A 498 38.06 -63.14 -13.85
CA ALA A 498 39.16 -62.18 -13.76
C ALA A 498 40.32 -62.52 -14.71
N ILE A 499 40.63 -63.82 -14.90
CA ILE A 499 41.62 -64.30 -15.88
C ILE A 499 41.16 -64.02 -17.32
N LEU A 500 39.85 -64.11 -17.58
CA LEU A 500 39.24 -63.75 -18.87
C LEU A 500 39.18 -62.24 -19.11
N GLY A 501 39.66 -61.42 -18.17
CA GLY A 501 39.74 -59.98 -18.33
C GLY A 501 38.53 -59.20 -17.81
N GLU A 502 37.58 -59.80 -17.08
CA GLU A 502 36.45 -59.04 -16.54
C GLU A 502 36.89 -58.06 -15.43
N SER A 503 36.80 -56.75 -15.69
CA SER A 503 37.26 -55.70 -14.77
C SER A 503 36.52 -55.71 -13.42
N ALA A 504 35.22 -56.01 -13.40
CA ALA A 504 34.45 -56.12 -12.16
C ALA A 504 34.95 -57.26 -11.26
N ALA A 505 35.21 -58.44 -11.83
CA ALA A 505 35.75 -59.58 -11.09
C ALA A 505 37.18 -59.31 -10.59
N GLN A 506 38.00 -58.63 -11.40
CA GLN A 506 39.33 -58.17 -10.98
C GLN A 506 39.24 -57.16 -9.83
N PHE A 507 38.36 -56.16 -9.92
CA PHE A 507 38.14 -55.19 -8.84
C PHE A 507 37.67 -55.86 -7.55
N GLU A 508 36.69 -56.76 -7.62
CA GLU A 508 36.15 -57.48 -6.47
C GLU A 508 37.22 -58.39 -5.83
N LEU A 509 38.01 -59.14 -6.62
CA LEU A 509 39.16 -59.88 -6.10
C LEU A 509 40.17 -58.96 -5.42
N GLY A 510 40.42 -57.78 -5.99
CA GLY A 510 41.22 -56.72 -5.37
C GLY A 510 40.68 -56.32 -4.00
N GLN A 511 39.36 -56.16 -3.84
CA GLN A 511 38.71 -55.86 -2.56
C GLN A 511 38.86 -57.00 -1.56
N LEU A 512 38.67 -58.25 -1.98
CA LEU A 512 38.80 -59.42 -1.12
C LEU A 512 40.22 -59.52 -0.53
N TYR A 513 41.25 -59.35 -1.37
CA TYR A 513 42.63 -59.33 -0.92
C TYR A 513 43.01 -58.08 -0.11
N HIS A 514 42.45 -56.91 -0.44
CA HIS A 514 42.70 -55.65 0.27
C HIS A 514 42.15 -55.73 1.71
N TYR A 515 40.91 -56.17 1.86
CA TYR A 515 40.22 -56.20 3.16
C TYR A 515 40.45 -57.51 3.93
N GLY A 516 41.00 -58.55 3.31
CA GLY A 516 41.18 -59.86 3.93
C GLY A 516 39.86 -60.59 4.14
N VAL A 517 38.96 -60.46 3.17
CA VAL A 517 37.60 -61.01 3.19
C VAL A 517 37.61 -62.26 2.32
N ILE A 518 37.21 -63.41 2.87
CA ILE A 518 37.20 -64.73 2.21
C ILE A 518 38.61 -65.28 1.86
N VAL A 519 39.59 -64.41 1.59
CA VAL A 519 41.02 -64.72 1.39
C VAL A 519 41.86 -64.01 2.45
N ALA A 520 43.07 -64.54 2.72
CA ALA A 520 44.02 -63.86 3.59
C ALA A 520 44.40 -62.49 3.01
N LYS A 521 44.44 -61.46 3.85
CA LYS A 521 44.80 -60.09 3.46
C LYS A 521 46.17 -60.08 2.78
N ASN A 522 46.23 -59.58 1.55
CA ASN A 522 47.45 -59.54 0.73
C ASN A 522 47.44 -58.28 -0.15
N ILE A 523 48.11 -57.23 0.34
CA ILE A 523 48.14 -55.92 -0.34
C ILE A 523 48.81 -55.98 -1.73
N PRO A 524 49.95 -56.66 -1.93
CA PRO A 524 50.53 -56.81 -3.26
C PRO A 524 49.59 -57.45 -4.29
N GLN A 525 48.85 -58.50 -3.88
CA GLN A 525 47.85 -59.12 -4.76
C GLN A 525 46.67 -58.18 -5.03
N ALA A 526 46.19 -57.46 -4.01
CA ALA A 526 45.14 -56.46 -4.18
C ALA A 526 45.54 -55.38 -5.19
N ILE A 527 46.76 -54.84 -5.09
CA ILE A 527 47.32 -53.85 -6.02
C ILE A 527 47.36 -54.41 -7.45
N THR A 528 47.75 -55.68 -7.60
CA THR A 528 47.83 -56.34 -8.92
C THR A 528 46.46 -56.39 -9.57
N TYR A 529 45.46 -56.89 -8.86
CA TYR A 529 44.09 -56.98 -9.35
C TYR A 529 43.46 -55.61 -9.61
N TYR A 530 43.68 -54.62 -8.73
CA TYR A 530 43.22 -53.26 -8.99
C TYR A 530 43.91 -52.61 -10.19
N LYS A 531 45.21 -52.85 -10.42
CA LYS A 531 45.91 -52.34 -11.62
C LYS A 531 45.33 -52.94 -12.91
N LEU A 532 45.03 -54.24 -12.92
CA LEU A 532 44.39 -54.90 -14.06
C LEU A 532 43.00 -54.31 -14.33
N ALA A 533 42.20 -54.08 -13.29
CA ALA A 533 40.89 -53.45 -13.43
C ALA A 533 40.98 -51.97 -13.88
N ALA A 534 41.92 -51.21 -13.33
CA ALA A 534 42.15 -49.80 -13.67
C ALA A 534 42.67 -49.61 -15.11
N GLN A 535 43.50 -50.54 -15.64
CA GLN A 535 43.89 -50.54 -17.06
C GLN A 535 42.68 -50.62 -18.01
N GLN A 536 41.59 -51.21 -17.53
CA GLN A 536 40.31 -51.30 -18.22
C GLN A 536 39.35 -50.17 -17.87
N GLN A 537 39.85 -49.07 -17.30
CA GLN A 537 39.09 -47.87 -16.92
C GLN A 537 38.05 -48.12 -15.81
N ASP A 538 38.25 -49.13 -14.94
CA ASP A 538 37.39 -49.29 -13.75
C ASP A 538 37.71 -48.23 -12.69
N VAL A 539 36.86 -47.20 -12.63
CA VAL A 539 37.00 -46.06 -11.73
C VAL A 539 37.00 -46.43 -10.24
N ARG A 540 36.45 -47.59 -9.86
CA ARG A 540 36.44 -48.06 -8.46
C ARG A 540 37.82 -48.58 -8.09
N ALA A 541 38.48 -49.25 -9.02
CA ALA A 541 39.85 -49.74 -8.86
C ALA A 541 40.86 -48.58 -8.82
N GLU A 542 40.68 -47.56 -9.67
CA GLU A 542 41.50 -46.33 -9.67
C GLU A 542 41.45 -45.62 -8.31
N TYR A 543 40.25 -45.46 -7.73
CA TYR A 543 40.12 -44.92 -6.38
C TYR A 543 40.86 -45.76 -5.33
N ASN A 544 40.63 -47.08 -5.30
CA ASN A 544 41.23 -47.94 -4.29
C ASN A 544 42.77 -48.01 -4.42
N LEU A 545 43.30 -47.95 -5.65
CA LEU A 545 44.72 -47.73 -5.87
C LEU A 545 45.15 -46.41 -5.25
N GLY A 546 44.47 -45.32 -5.58
CA GLY A 546 44.72 -44.00 -5.00
C GLY A 546 44.84 -44.04 -3.47
N ILE A 547 43.89 -44.68 -2.79
CA ILE A 547 43.90 -44.85 -1.33
C ILE A 547 45.10 -45.69 -0.84
N LEU A 548 45.44 -46.78 -1.53
CA LEU A 548 46.60 -47.61 -1.17
C LEU A 548 47.94 -46.87 -1.30
N TYR A 549 48.10 -46.06 -2.36
CA TYR A 549 49.27 -45.19 -2.55
C TYR A 549 49.32 -44.09 -1.48
N LEU A 550 48.18 -43.42 -1.19
CA LEU A 550 48.11 -42.41 -0.13
C LEU A 550 48.39 -43.00 1.26
N GLY A 551 48.00 -44.25 1.50
CA GLY A 551 48.28 -44.97 2.74
C GLY A 551 49.73 -45.42 2.90
N GLY A 552 50.61 -45.20 1.91
CA GLY A 552 51.99 -45.65 1.94
C GLY A 552 52.16 -47.17 1.91
N LEU A 553 51.18 -47.89 1.36
CA LEU A 553 51.13 -49.37 1.34
C LEU A 553 51.72 -49.98 0.05
N THR A 554 52.40 -49.16 -0.76
CA THR A 554 53.04 -49.57 -2.02
C THR A 554 54.56 -49.65 -1.85
N ASP A 555 55.22 -50.45 -2.69
CA ASP A 555 56.69 -50.54 -2.74
C ASP A 555 57.18 -50.28 -4.18
N PRO A 556 57.89 -49.15 -4.44
CA PRO A 556 58.16 -48.05 -3.52
C PRO A 556 56.89 -47.22 -3.18
N VAL A 557 56.95 -46.44 -2.11
CA VAL A 557 55.88 -45.51 -1.72
C VAL A 557 55.85 -44.32 -2.67
N ASP A 558 54.69 -44.03 -3.29
CA ASP A 558 54.50 -42.90 -4.21
C ASP A 558 53.15 -42.19 -4.00
N TYR A 559 53.17 -41.13 -3.18
CA TYR A 559 51.97 -40.36 -2.86
C TYR A 559 51.43 -39.57 -4.05
N GLN A 560 52.30 -39.08 -4.95
CA GLN A 560 51.90 -38.29 -6.10
C GLN A 560 51.12 -39.15 -7.10
N GLN A 561 51.56 -40.40 -7.30
CA GLN A 561 50.83 -41.35 -8.12
C GLN A 561 49.46 -41.68 -7.51
N GLY A 562 49.35 -41.74 -6.18
CA GLY A 562 48.06 -41.86 -5.49
C GLY A 562 47.10 -40.71 -5.78
N ILE A 563 47.60 -39.47 -5.74
CA ILE A 563 46.81 -38.28 -6.08
C ILE A 563 46.41 -38.31 -7.57
N ASN A 564 47.30 -38.71 -8.47
CA ASN A 564 46.99 -38.84 -9.90
C ASN A 564 45.85 -39.84 -10.17
N TRP A 565 45.87 -41.00 -9.52
CA TRP A 565 44.79 -41.99 -9.60
C TRP A 565 43.46 -41.45 -9.08
N LEU A 566 43.48 -40.70 -7.97
CA LEU A 566 42.27 -40.06 -7.45
C LEU A 566 41.74 -38.97 -8.38
N MET A 567 42.63 -38.16 -8.99
CA MET A 567 42.23 -37.11 -9.94
C MET A 567 41.54 -37.70 -11.16
N ASP A 568 42.09 -38.77 -11.71
CA ASP A 568 41.52 -39.48 -12.86
C ASP A 568 40.16 -40.10 -12.52
N ALA A 569 40.08 -40.82 -11.39
CA ALA A 569 38.82 -41.40 -10.91
C ALA A 569 37.75 -40.31 -10.67
N ALA A 570 38.12 -39.19 -10.03
CA ALA A 570 37.20 -38.09 -9.74
C ALA A 570 36.68 -37.41 -11.01
N PHE A 571 37.56 -37.20 -12.00
CA PHE A 571 37.19 -36.66 -13.31
C PHE A 571 36.21 -37.58 -14.07
N LYS A 572 36.39 -38.90 -13.94
CA LYS A 572 35.49 -39.91 -14.50
C LYS A 572 34.19 -40.10 -13.71
N GLY A 573 33.94 -39.31 -12.67
CA GLY A 573 32.68 -39.29 -11.92
C GLY A 573 32.65 -40.10 -10.63
N ASN A 574 33.81 -40.57 -10.14
CA ASN A 574 33.87 -41.30 -8.87
C ASN A 574 33.61 -40.36 -7.68
N VAL A 575 32.46 -40.54 -7.02
CA VAL A 575 32.02 -39.68 -5.90
C VAL A 575 32.93 -39.75 -4.67
N ASN A 576 33.49 -40.92 -4.36
CA ASN A 576 34.42 -41.09 -3.24
C ASN A 576 35.75 -40.38 -3.53
N ALA A 577 36.24 -40.47 -4.77
CA ALA A 577 37.45 -39.77 -5.21
C ALA A 577 37.24 -38.25 -5.20
N GLN A 578 36.10 -37.76 -5.68
CA GLN A 578 35.73 -36.34 -5.63
C GLN A 578 35.72 -35.83 -4.18
N TYR A 579 35.10 -36.56 -3.25
CA TYR A 579 35.07 -36.19 -1.83
C TYR A 579 36.46 -36.21 -1.18
N VAL A 580 37.25 -37.26 -1.40
CA VAL A 580 38.60 -37.39 -0.84
C VAL A 580 39.51 -36.28 -1.36
N LEU A 581 39.47 -35.99 -2.66
CA LEU A 581 40.21 -34.87 -3.22
C LEU A 581 39.73 -33.53 -2.69
N ALA A 582 38.42 -33.34 -2.51
CA ALA A 582 37.89 -32.12 -1.90
C ALA A 582 38.50 -31.90 -0.51
N HIS A 583 38.56 -32.96 0.30
CA HIS A 583 39.14 -32.90 1.64
C HIS A 583 40.66 -32.70 1.65
N ILE A 584 41.36 -33.33 0.70
CA ILE A 584 42.80 -33.13 0.48
C ILE A 584 43.09 -31.69 0.04
N TYR A 585 42.32 -31.12 -0.88
CA TYR A 585 42.45 -29.72 -1.29
C TYR A 585 42.07 -28.74 -0.17
N GLU A 586 41.14 -29.11 0.72
CA GLU A 586 40.77 -28.28 1.86
C GLU A 586 41.92 -28.17 2.88
N LYS A 587 42.56 -29.29 3.24
CA LYS A 587 43.55 -29.37 4.32
C LYS A 587 45.02 -29.37 3.86
N GLY A 588 45.28 -29.70 2.59
CA GLY A 588 46.60 -30.10 2.09
C GLY A 588 46.96 -31.54 2.51
N PHE A 589 47.79 -32.21 1.72
CA PHE A 589 48.26 -33.58 2.02
C PHE A 589 49.74 -33.59 2.37
N LYS A 590 50.09 -34.26 3.48
CA LYS A 590 51.46 -34.44 3.96
C LYS A 590 51.82 -35.93 3.96
N ASP A 591 53.07 -36.24 3.65
CA ASP A 591 53.60 -37.60 3.74
C ASP A 591 53.81 -38.05 5.20
N ALA A 592 54.21 -39.30 5.40
CA ALA A 592 54.47 -39.86 6.73
C ALA A 592 55.63 -39.16 7.49
N ALA A 593 56.50 -38.42 6.79
CA ALA A 593 57.56 -37.60 7.38
C ALA A 593 57.13 -36.15 7.65
N GLY A 594 55.89 -35.79 7.31
CA GLY A 594 55.32 -34.45 7.47
C GLY A 594 55.64 -33.48 6.34
N ASN A 595 56.29 -33.92 5.26
CA ASN A 595 56.54 -33.08 4.08
C ASN A 595 55.24 -32.88 3.31
N LEU A 596 55.00 -31.65 2.86
CA LEU A 596 53.80 -31.30 2.11
C LEU A 596 53.91 -31.81 0.67
N VAL A 597 53.05 -32.75 0.31
CA VAL A 597 52.94 -33.34 -1.04
C VAL A 597 51.97 -32.53 -1.89
N LEU A 598 50.88 -32.03 -1.30
CA LEU A 598 49.90 -31.19 -1.99
C LEU A 598 49.48 -29.99 -1.14
N GLN A 599 49.54 -28.80 -1.74
CA GLN A 599 49.12 -27.54 -1.10
C GLN A 599 47.58 -27.45 -0.98
N PRO A 600 47.05 -26.83 0.09
CA PRO A 600 45.63 -26.50 0.16
C PRO A 600 45.20 -25.59 -1.00
N ASN A 601 44.05 -25.89 -1.61
CA ASN A 601 43.41 -25.08 -2.65
C ASN A 601 41.89 -24.99 -2.40
N PRO A 602 41.40 -23.88 -1.80
CA PRO A 602 40.00 -23.74 -1.42
C PRO A 602 39.03 -23.70 -2.61
N GLN A 603 39.48 -23.20 -3.77
CA GLN A 603 38.64 -23.17 -4.98
C GLN A 603 38.41 -24.58 -5.53
N GLN A 604 39.47 -25.38 -5.63
CA GLN A 604 39.37 -26.77 -6.09
C GLN A 604 38.62 -27.66 -5.08
N ALA A 605 38.83 -27.44 -3.78
CA ALA A 605 38.06 -28.11 -2.73
C ALA A 605 36.55 -27.87 -2.90
N MET A 606 36.17 -26.60 -3.07
CA MET A 606 34.77 -26.21 -3.26
C MET A 606 34.17 -26.85 -4.51
N SER A 607 34.86 -26.79 -5.66
CA SER A 607 34.39 -27.42 -6.91
C SER A 607 34.17 -28.92 -6.75
N MET A 608 35.09 -29.62 -6.07
CA MET A 608 34.98 -31.07 -5.83
C MET A 608 33.86 -31.41 -4.84
N TYR A 609 33.66 -30.61 -3.80
CA TYR A 609 32.51 -30.76 -2.90
C TYR A 609 31.17 -30.55 -3.62
N TYR A 610 31.08 -29.56 -4.52
CA TYR A 610 29.88 -29.37 -5.35
C TYR A 610 29.63 -30.57 -6.28
N LEU A 611 30.67 -31.10 -6.93
CA LEU A 611 30.55 -32.28 -7.81
C LEU A 611 30.04 -33.50 -7.02
N ALA A 612 30.69 -33.85 -5.91
CA ALA A 612 30.28 -34.97 -5.08
C ALA A 612 28.86 -34.77 -4.50
N SER A 613 28.52 -33.54 -4.08
CA SER A 613 27.18 -33.22 -3.55
C SER A 613 26.08 -33.34 -4.60
N SER A 614 26.38 -32.96 -5.86
CA SER A 614 25.45 -33.07 -6.98
C SER A 614 25.12 -34.52 -7.34
N ASN A 615 26.04 -35.45 -7.01
CA ASN A 615 25.84 -36.89 -7.11
C ASN A 615 25.26 -37.51 -5.83
N HIS A 616 24.64 -36.71 -4.97
CA HIS A 616 23.98 -37.15 -3.73
C HIS A 616 24.91 -37.87 -2.74
N TYR A 617 26.19 -37.51 -2.66
CA TYR A 617 27.09 -38.08 -1.68
C TYR A 617 26.94 -37.37 -0.31
N GLY A 618 26.32 -38.05 0.65
CA GLY A 618 25.98 -37.49 1.97
C GLY A 618 27.13 -36.75 2.69
N PRO A 619 28.32 -37.36 2.86
CA PRO A 619 29.45 -36.69 3.49
C PRO A 619 29.89 -35.42 2.76
N ALA A 620 29.85 -35.39 1.43
CA ALA A 620 30.15 -34.18 0.67
C ALA A 620 29.09 -33.10 0.87
N GLN A 621 27.81 -33.47 0.91
CA GLN A 621 26.72 -32.54 1.16
C GLN A 621 26.84 -31.89 2.53
N TYR A 622 27.14 -32.68 3.56
CA TYR A 622 27.41 -32.17 4.90
C TYR A 622 28.61 -31.21 4.90
N ARG A 623 29.77 -31.63 4.40
CA ARG A 623 30.97 -30.79 4.35
C ARG A 623 30.78 -29.51 3.55
N LEU A 624 30.06 -29.58 2.42
CA LEU A 624 29.73 -28.40 1.62
C LEU A 624 28.82 -27.45 2.38
N ALA A 625 27.82 -27.96 3.11
CA ALA A 625 26.96 -27.16 3.97
C ALA A 625 27.80 -26.43 5.03
N GLU A 626 28.71 -27.13 5.71
CA GLU A 626 29.61 -26.53 6.70
C GLU A 626 30.51 -25.45 6.11
N TYR A 627 31.15 -25.76 4.98
CA TYR A 627 32.04 -24.83 4.30
C TYR A 627 31.28 -23.56 3.87
N LEU A 628 30.06 -23.74 3.36
CA LEU A 628 29.18 -22.63 3.01
C LEU A 628 28.78 -21.83 4.23
N VAL A 629 28.52 -22.43 5.40
CA VAL A 629 28.20 -21.70 6.64
C VAL A 629 29.38 -20.87 7.14
N LYS A 630 30.61 -21.41 7.11
CA LYS A 630 31.83 -20.74 7.59
C LYS A 630 32.27 -19.52 6.75
N GLN A 631 31.81 -19.38 5.50
CA GLN A 631 32.18 -18.22 4.66
C GLN A 631 31.65 -16.89 5.20
N GLN A 632 32.50 -15.86 5.22
CA GLN A 632 32.14 -14.50 5.64
C GLN A 632 30.99 -13.93 4.80
N GLN A 633 29.99 -13.37 5.49
CA GLN A 633 28.75 -12.86 4.89
C GLN A 633 28.84 -11.40 4.42
N GLY A 634 29.97 -10.73 4.66
CA GLY A 634 30.16 -9.31 4.38
C GLY A 634 30.11 -9.03 2.89
N GLY A 635 28.97 -8.52 2.38
CA GLY A 635 28.82 -8.28 0.94
C GLY A 635 27.51 -8.75 0.32
N LEU A 636 26.87 -9.76 0.91
CA LEU A 636 25.71 -10.42 0.28
C LEU A 636 24.43 -9.59 0.45
N SER A 637 23.66 -9.45 -0.64
CA SER A 637 22.29 -8.92 -0.61
C SER A 637 21.36 -9.84 0.17
N VAL A 638 20.22 -9.33 0.66
CA VAL A 638 19.19 -10.12 1.35
C VAL A 638 18.75 -11.33 0.51
N ALA A 639 18.56 -11.15 -0.79
CA ALA A 639 18.19 -12.24 -1.69
C ALA A 639 19.29 -13.31 -1.81
N ALA A 640 20.55 -12.91 -1.86
CA ALA A 640 21.69 -13.83 -1.91
C ALA A 640 21.84 -14.61 -0.59
N LYS A 641 21.63 -13.95 0.55
CA LYS A 641 21.59 -14.62 1.87
C LYS A 641 20.49 -15.68 1.91
N ASN A 642 19.26 -15.32 1.50
CA ASN A 642 18.13 -16.25 1.48
C ASN A 642 18.36 -17.47 0.57
N ASN A 643 18.94 -17.26 -0.61
CA ASN A 643 19.25 -18.36 -1.53
C ASN A 643 20.34 -19.29 -0.97
N ARG A 644 21.36 -18.73 -0.31
CA ARG A 644 22.40 -19.52 0.38
C ARG A 644 21.81 -20.32 1.54
N THR A 645 20.99 -19.72 2.40
CA THR A 645 20.30 -20.41 3.50
C THR A 645 19.47 -21.60 2.99
N LYS A 646 18.74 -21.42 1.88
CA LYS A 646 18.00 -22.50 1.22
C LYS A 646 18.92 -23.61 0.70
N LEU A 647 20.07 -23.26 0.12
CA LEU A 647 21.05 -24.24 -0.36
C LEU A 647 21.64 -25.06 0.80
N ILE A 648 22.12 -24.39 1.86
CA ILE A 648 22.72 -25.04 3.03
C ILE A 648 21.72 -26.01 3.66
N LYS A 649 20.48 -25.57 3.84
CA LYS A 649 19.40 -26.43 4.35
C LYS A 649 19.21 -27.68 3.48
N ARG A 650 19.11 -27.54 2.15
CA ARG A 650 18.97 -28.69 1.23
C ARG A 650 20.15 -29.65 1.32
N LEU A 651 21.36 -29.13 1.52
CA LEU A 651 22.55 -29.96 1.69
C LEU A 651 22.50 -30.76 3.00
N TYR A 652 22.09 -30.14 4.11
CA TYR A 652 21.85 -30.88 5.35
C TYR A 652 20.70 -31.90 5.23
N GLU A 653 19.59 -31.55 4.56
CA GLU A 653 18.49 -32.49 4.28
C GLU A 653 18.98 -33.70 3.48
N GLY A 654 19.81 -33.47 2.46
CA GLY A 654 20.44 -34.54 1.67
C GLY A 654 21.38 -35.40 2.52
N ALA A 655 22.25 -34.79 3.31
CA ALA A 655 23.21 -35.51 4.14
C ALA A 655 22.52 -36.42 5.17
N VAL A 656 21.47 -35.94 5.84
CA VAL A 656 20.67 -36.75 6.77
C VAL A 656 19.99 -37.92 6.04
N LYS A 657 19.46 -37.68 4.84
CA LYS A 657 18.83 -38.73 4.02
C LYS A 657 19.81 -39.85 3.66
N GLU A 658 21.06 -39.49 3.39
CA GLU A 658 22.16 -40.43 3.09
C GLU A 658 22.85 -40.99 4.35
N GLY A 659 22.31 -40.74 5.55
CA GLY A 659 22.75 -41.37 6.79
C GLY A 659 23.86 -40.64 7.56
N VAL A 660 24.16 -39.37 7.24
CA VAL A 660 25.15 -38.57 8.00
C VAL A 660 24.51 -38.07 9.30
N ALA A 661 24.93 -38.63 10.43
CA ALA A 661 24.34 -38.36 11.74
C ALA A 661 24.61 -36.93 12.23
N GLU A 662 25.80 -36.40 11.93
CA GLU A 662 26.29 -35.08 12.31
C GLU A 662 25.48 -33.94 11.68
N ALA A 663 24.77 -34.22 10.58
CA ALA A 663 23.89 -33.27 9.92
C ALA A 663 22.56 -33.03 10.66
N ASN A 664 22.17 -33.91 11.60
CA ASN A 664 20.86 -33.86 12.26
C ASN A 664 20.65 -32.58 13.09
N LEU A 665 21.61 -32.22 13.95
CA LEU A 665 21.47 -31.06 14.83
C LEU A 665 21.52 -29.73 14.06
N PRO A 666 22.46 -29.49 13.13
CA PRO A 666 22.40 -28.34 12.23
C PRO A 666 21.06 -28.24 11.49
N LEU A 667 20.56 -29.35 10.94
CA LEU A 667 19.26 -29.37 10.27
C LEU A 667 18.11 -29.00 11.21
N ALA A 668 18.16 -29.43 12.47
CA ALA A 668 17.14 -29.09 13.47
C ALA A 668 17.04 -27.57 13.69
N PHE A 669 18.14 -26.82 13.70
CA PHE A 669 18.10 -25.35 13.74
C PHE A 669 17.37 -24.77 12.52
N TYR A 670 17.67 -25.27 11.31
CA TYR A 670 16.97 -24.85 10.08
C TYR A 670 15.49 -25.24 10.05
N TYR A 671 15.12 -26.34 10.66
CA TYR A 671 13.74 -26.80 10.79
C TYR A 671 12.96 -26.01 11.83
N ALA A 672 13.59 -25.57 12.92
CA ALA A 672 12.97 -24.68 13.89
C ALA A 672 12.61 -23.31 13.26
N MET A 673 13.33 -22.89 12.23
CA MET A 673 13.06 -21.68 11.44
C MET A 673 12.02 -21.87 10.32
N ASP A 674 11.59 -23.10 10.04
CA ASP A 674 10.64 -23.39 8.96
C ASP A 674 9.21 -23.03 9.37
N GLU A 675 8.36 -22.67 8.42
CA GLU A 675 6.92 -22.48 8.63
C GLU A 675 6.18 -23.83 8.77
N ASP A 676 6.77 -24.92 8.27
CA ASP A 676 6.22 -26.27 8.37
C ASP A 676 6.31 -26.83 9.79
N LYS A 677 5.16 -26.90 10.46
CA LYS A 677 5.01 -27.46 11.81
C LYS A 677 5.52 -28.89 11.94
N LYS A 678 5.51 -29.70 10.88
CA LYS A 678 6.06 -31.06 10.91
C LYS A 678 7.58 -31.04 11.02
N LYS A 679 8.23 -30.14 10.27
CA LYS A 679 9.69 -29.94 10.35
C LYS A 679 10.06 -29.37 11.72
N GLN A 680 9.30 -28.41 12.24
CA GLN A 680 9.50 -27.92 13.60
C GLN A 680 9.37 -29.04 14.65
N ALA A 681 8.41 -29.96 14.50
CA ALA A 681 8.29 -31.11 15.39
C ALA A 681 9.49 -32.08 15.26
N GLN A 682 10.02 -32.29 14.05
CA GLN A 682 11.24 -33.06 13.85
C GLN A 682 12.45 -32.39 14.53
N ALA A 683 12.57 -31.07 14.43
CA ALA A 683 13.62 -30.32 15.14
C ALA A 683 13.54 -30.53 16.65
N LEU A 684 12.33 -30.50 17.22
CA LEU A 684 12.11 -30.73 18.65
C LEU A 684 12.57 -32.12 19.08
N GLU A 685 12.24 -33.16 18.31
CA GLU A 685 12.62 -34.54 18.63
C GLU A 685 14.14 -34.73 18.56
N VAL A 686 14.79 -34.18 17.54
CA VAL A 686 16.27 -34.19 17.43
C VAL A 686 16.89 -33.45 18.61
N ALA A 687 16.42 -32.24 18.91
CA ALA A 687 16.94 -31.43 20.00
C ALA A 687 16.77 -32.12 21.36
N LYS A 688 15.62 -32.76 21.63
CA LYS A 688 15.40 -33.57 22.84
C LYS A 688 16.35 -34.75 22.93
N LYS A 689 16.53 -35.48 21.83
CA LYS A 689 17.40 -36.66 21.79
C LYS A 689 18.86 -36.29 22.07
N GLU A 690 19.37 -35.27 21.40
CA GLU A 690 20.74 -34.79 21.54
C GLU A 690 20.98 -34.06 22.88
N ALA A 691 20.01 -33.29 23.39
CA ALA A 691 20.18 -32.64 24.69
C ALA A 691 20.26 -33.68 25.83
N LYS A 692 19.56 -34.82 25.72
CA LYS A 692 19.66 -35.93 26.69
C LYS A 692 21.04 -36.58 26.72
N THR A 693 21.83 -36.49 25.65
CA THR A 693 23.22 -36.99 25.64
C THR A 693 24.20 -35.97 26.21
N GLY A 694 23.73 -34.80 26.65
CA GLY A 694 24.56 -33.72 27.20
C GLY A 694 25.02 -32.69 26.16
N ASN A 695 24.46 -32.70 24.94
CA ASN A 695 24.83 -31.73 23.91
C ASN A 695 24.32 -30.32 24.25
N SER A 696 25.25 -29.41 24.52
CA SER A 696 24.98 -28.02 24.92
C SER A 696 24.23 -27.20 23.87
N TYR A 697 24.50 -27.40 22.58
CA TYR A 697 23.81 -26.68 21.50
C TYR A 697 22.40 -27.21 21.25
N ALA A 698 22.17 -28.51 21.48
CA ALA A 698 20.82 -29.06 21.47
C ALA A 698 19.99 -28.53 22.64
N ALA A 699 20.59 -28.38 23.83
CA ALA A 699 19.96 -27.70 24.96
C ALA A 699 19.64 -26.22 24.64
N LEU A 700 20.55 -25.50 23.98
CA LEU A 700 20.28 -24.13 23.52
C LEU A 700 19.08 -24.07 22.56
N LEU A 701 19.02 -24.96 21.58
CA LEU A 701 17.89 -25.04 20.64
C LEU A 701 16.58 -25.32 21.38
N LEU A 702 16.56 -26.24 22.35
CA LEU A 702 15.38 -26.49 23.18
C LEU A 702 14.95 -25.24 23.94
N GLY A 703 15.90 -24.51 24.53
CA GLY A 703 15.63 -23.24 25.21
C GLY A 703 14.89 -22.26 24.30
N ILE A 704 15.41 -22.05 23.08
CA ILE A 704 14.81 -21.18 22.05
C ILE A 704 13.40 -21.66 21.67
N MET A 705 13.23 -22.97 21.46
CA MET A 705 11.93 -23.55 21.06
C MET A 705 10.87 -23.38 22.14
N PHE A 706 11.22 -23.58 23.42
CA PHE A 706 10.31 -23.33 24.54
C PHE A 706 10.04 -21.86 24.79
N GLU A 707 11.02 -20.97 24.59
CA GLU A 707 10.82 -19.52 24.72
C GLU A 707 9.82 -19.00 23.68
N ARG A 708 9.97 -19.44 22.42
CA ARG A 708 9.20 -18.93 21.28
C ARG A 708 7.93 -19.72 20.98
N GLY A 709 7.73 -20.86 21.64
CA GLY A 709 6.60 -21.74 21.39
C GLY A 709 6.64 -22.43 20.02
N ILE A 710 7.83 -22.87 19.59
CA ILE A 710 8.05 -23.55 18.30
C ILE A 710 7.84 -25.05 18.50
N ALA A 711 6.82 -25.63 17.86
CA ALA A 711 6.35 -27.02 18.05
C ALA A 711 5.93 -27.42 19.48
N VAL A 712 6.08 -26.54 20.47
CA VAL A 712 5.64 -26.70 21.86
C VAL A 712 4.96 -25.41 22.34
N PRO A 713 4.08 -25.45 23.36
CA PRO A 713 3.61 -24.22 24.00
C PRO A 713 4.77 -23.44 24.62
N ALA A 714 4.71 -22.10 24.54
CA ALA A 714 5.74 -21.25 25.13
C ALA A 714 5.79 -21.46 26.66
N ASN A 715 6.98 -21.68 27.22
CA ASN A 715 7.20 -21.95 28.63
C ASN A 715 8.53 -21.38 29.11
N ASN A 716 8.46 -20.31 29.89
CA ASN A 716 9.64 -19.59 30.38
C ASN A 716 10.48 -20.44 31.35
N VAL A 717 9.85 -21.29 32.18
CA VAL A 717 10.56 -22.12 33.16
C VAL A 717 11.39 -23.19 32.45
N GLU A 718 10.78 -23.90 31.50
CA GLU A 718 11.48 -24.90 30.68
C GLU A 718 12.57 -24.24 29.83
N SER A 719 12.29 -23.09 29.22
CA SER A 719 13.30 -22.37 28.43
C SER A 719 14.53 -22.03 29.28
N MET A 720 14.32 -21.54 30.51
CA MET A 720 15.40 -21.15 31.41
C MET A 720 16.20 -22.37 31.90
N TYR A 721 15.52 -23.47 32.19
CA TYR A 721 16.18 -24.73 32.53
C TYR A 721 17.13 -25.16 31.40
N TRP A 722 16.66 -25.17 30.15
CA TRP A 722 17.49 -25.57 29.02
C TRP A 722 18.61 -24.59 28.69
N TYR A 723 18.39 -23.28 28.86
CA TYR A 723 19.46 -22.29 28.78
C TYR A 723 20.55 -22.51 29.84
N GLN A 724 20.19 -22.93 31.07
CA GLN A 724 21.19 -23.29 32.08
C GLN A 724 21.96 -24.56 31.71
N GLN A 725 21.31 -25.55 31.10
CA GLN A 725 21.97 -26.78 30.63
C GLN A 725 22.86 -26.55 29.40
N ALA A 726 22.60 -25.51 28.60
CA ALA A 726 23.38 -25.18 27.41
C ALA A 726 24.82 -24.70 27.71
N GLY A 727 25.19 -24.49 28.97
CA GLY A 727 26.54 -24.07 29.37
C GLY A 727 26.95 -22.71 28.78
N SER A 728 28.23 -22.34 28.91
CA SER A 728 28.72 -21.05 28.40
C SER A 728 29.05 -21.12 26.92
N ASN A 729 28.34 -20.34 26.11
CA ASN A 729 28.64 -20.06 24.71
C ASN A 729 28.19 -18.64 24.36
N SER A 730 28.65 -18.07 23.25
CA SER A 730 28.39 -16.68 22.88
C SER A 730 26.89 -16.33 22.86
N VAL A 731 26.06 -17.15 22.22
CA VAL A 731 24.60 -16.93 22.17
C VAL A 731 23.98 -17.07 23.56
N ASN A 732 24.24 -18.17 24.27
CA ASN A 732 23.62 -18.41 25.57
C ASN A 732 24.05 -17.38 26.64
N ASN A 733 25.32 -16.93 26.60
CA ASN A 733 25.81 -15.85 27.45
C ASN A 733 25.06 -14.53 27.16
N PHE A 734 24.71 -14.25 25.91
CA PHE A 734 23.87 -13.10 25.57
C PHE A 734 22.45 -13.24 26.11
N ILE A 735 21.82 -14.40 25.91
CA ILE A 735 20.44 -14.68 26.36
C ILE A 735 20.36 -14.52 27.89
N LEU A 736 21.18 -15.28 28.62
CA LEU A 736 21.23 -15.22 30.06
C LEU A 736 21.70 -13.86 30.57
N GLY A 737 22.68 -13.24 29.91
CA GLY A 737 23.16 -11.91 30.27
C GLY A 737 22.06 -10.85 30.20
N THR A 738 21.25 -10.88 29.15
CA THR A 738 20.08 -9.98 29.01
C THR A 738 19.04 -10.29 30.08
N TYR A 739 18.68 -11.57 30.29
CA TYR A 739 17.67 -11.97 31.27
C TYR A 739 18.07 -11.72 32.73
N TYR A 740 19.32 -11.92 33.12
CA TYR A 740 19.81 -11.51 34.43
C TYR A 740 19.78 -9.99 34.60
N THR A 741 20.08 -9.22 33.54
CA THR A 741 20.05 -7.77 33.59
C THR A 741 18.62 -7.22 33.79
N GLU A 742 17.63 -7.83 33.14
CA GLU A 742 16.23 -7.40 33.22
C GLU A 742 15.43 -8.06 34.35
N GLY A 743 15.87 -9.22 34.84
CA GLY A 743 15.13 -10.05 35.79
C GLY A 743 14.02 -10.90 35.15
N ASN A 744 14.21 -11.34 33.91
CA ASN A 744 13.21 -12.12 33.17
C ASN A 744 13.42 -13.63 33.40
N GLY A 745 12.52 -14.28 34.15
CA GLY A 745 12.60 -15.70 34.50
C GLY A 745 13.70 -16.06 35.52
N VAL A 746 14.50 -15.07 35.94
CA VAL A 746 15.55 -15.16 36.97
C VAL A 746 15.57 -13.89 37.82
N SER A 747 16.10 -13.94 39.03
CA SER A 747 16.30 -12.74 39.84
C SER A 747 17.25 -11.76 39.15
N LYS A 748 16.87 -10.48 39.12
CA LYS A 748 17.66 -9.40 38.53
C LYS A 748 19.04 -9.31 39.19
N ASP A 749 20.10 -9.45 38.40
CA ASP A 749 21.51 -9.38 38.79
C ASP A 749 22.31 -8.68 37.69
N LEU A 750 22.55 -7.37 37.89
CA LEU A 750 23.22 -6.51 36.91
C LEU A 750 24.70 -6.88 36.73
N GLN A 751 25.39 -7.31 37.78
CA GLN A 751 26.81 -7.64 37.70
C GLN A 751 27.02 -8.94 36.92
N LYS A 752 26.21 -9.96 37.23
CA LYS A 752 26.22 -11.22 36.49
C LYS A 752 25.76 -11.02 35.05
N GLY A 753 24.71 -10.23 34.84
CA GLY A 753 24.20 -9.86 33.52
C GLY A 753 25.27 -9.19 32.65
N LYS A 754 25.93 -8.15 33.19
CA LYS A 754 27.03 -7.44 32.52
C LYS A 754 28.21 -8.36 32.19
N ALA A 755 28.62 -9.22 33.12
CA ALA A 755 29.72 -10.16 32.90
C ALA A 755 29.43 -11.15 31.77
N LEU A 756 28.21 -11.69 31.71
CA LEU A 756 27.79 -12.60 30.65
C LEU A 756 27.67 -11.87 29.28
N LEU A 757 27.12 -10.65 29.27
CA LEU A 757 27.08 -9.81 28.06
C LEU A 757 28.49 -9.49 27.56
N GLN A 758 29.43 -9.17 28.45
CA GLN A 758 30.83 -8.92 28.09
C GLN A 758 31.48 -10.18 27.50
N GLN A 759 31.32 -11.35 28.12
CA GLN A 759 31.85 -12.61 27.60
C GLN A 759 31.29 -12.93 26.20
N SER A 760 30.01 -12.65 25.97
CA SER A 760 29.37 -12.82 24.66
C SER A 760 29.90 -11.81 23.63
N ALA A 761 30.07 -10.55 24.04
CA ALA A 761 30.61 -9.48 23.20
C ALA A 761 32.07 -9.75 22.79
N ASP A 762 32.90 -10.21 23.73
CA ASP A 762 34.31 -10.59 23.51
C ASP A 762 34.43 -11.80 22.57
N ALA A 763 33.42 -12.70 22.60
CA ALA A 763 33.28 -13.80 21.64
C ALA A 763 32.75 -13.36 20.25
N GLY A 764 32.57 -12.04 20.02
CA GLY A 764 32.20 -11.47 18.74
C GLY A 764 30.69 -11.42 18.45
N PHE A 765 29.82 -11.66 19.44
CA PHE A 765 28.38 -11.55 19.21
C PHE A 765 27.92 -10.09 19.22
N SER A 766 27.44 -9.60 18.08
CA SER A 766 27.20 -8.17 17.88
C SER A 766 26.01 -7.63 18.69
N TYR A 767 24.96 -8.44 18.90
CA TYR A 767 23.83 -8.05 19.75
C TYR A 767 24.20 -7.95 21.24
N ALA A 768 25.22 -8.70 21.69
CA ALA A 768 25.75 -8.53 23.03
C ALA A 768 26.49 -7.21 23.20
N ASN A 769 27.26 -6.79 22.19
CA ASN A 769 27.87 -5.45 22.17
C ASN A 769 26.80 -4.34 22.22
N LEU A 770 25.68 -4.51 21.49
CA LEU A 770 24.53 -3.60 21.55
C LEU A 770 23.90 -3.53 22.96
N ASN A 771 23.53 -4.67 23.54
CA ASN A 771 22.90 -4.69 24.88
C ASN A 771 23.86 -4.19 25.96
N LEU A 772 25.16 -4.49 25.82
CA LEU A 772 26.20 -3.95 26.69
C LEU A 772 26.32 -2.44 26.55
N ALA A 773 26.22 -1.89 25.32
CA ALA A 773 26.22 -0.45 25.09
C ALA A 773 25.01 0.22 25.76
N VAL A 774 23.80 -0.36 25.62
CA VAL A 774 22.58 0.13 26.31
C VAL A 774 22.75 0.09 27.82
N LEU A 775 23.26 -1.02 28.38
CA LEU A 775 23.52 -1.13 29.81
C LEU A 775 24.52 -0.08 30.30
N LYS A 776 25.62 0.12 29.57
CA LYS A 776 26.63 1.13 29.88
C LYS A 776 26.05 2.54 29.81
N HIS A 777 25.22 2.84 28.81
CA HIS A 777 24.52 4.11 28.70
C HIS A 777 23.64 4.37 29.92
N ASP A 778 22.84 3.39 30.35
CA ASP A 778 21.96 3.51 31.51
C ASP A 778 22.72 3.66 32.83
N MET A 779 23.93 3.12 32.90
CA MET A 779 24.87 3.28 34.02
C MET A 779 25.68 4.59 33.98
N GLY A 780 25.55 5.40 32.92
CA GLY A 780 26.36 6.61 32.72
C GLY A 780 27.83 6.34 32.36
N GLU A 781 28.15 5.13 31.89
CA GLU A 781 29.47 4.72 31.42
C GLU A 781 29.67 5.03 29.92
N ASN A 782 30.92 5.01 29.44
CA ASN A 782 31.21 5.18 28.02
C ASN A 782 30.71 3.96 27.21
N PHE A 783 29.64 4.17 26.44
CA PHE A 783 28.99 3.13 25.63
C PHE A 783 29.35 3.15 24.15
N LEU A 784 29.85 4.29 23.63
CA LEU A 784 30.05 4.50 22.20
C LEU A 784 31.02 3.48 21.59
N SER A 785 32.03 3.06 22.35
CA SER A 785 32.98 2.04 21.89
C SER A 785 32.31 0.69 21.64
N GLU A 786 31.39 0.24 22.50
CA GLU A 786 30.71 -1.04 22.30
C GLU A 786 29.69 -0.95 21.17
N LEU A 787 29.01 0.20 21.05
CA LEU A 787 28.06 0.44 19.97
C LEU A 787 28.77 0.47 18.60
N ASP A 788 29.95 1.09 18.52
CA ASP A 788 30.75 1.12 17.30
C ASP A 788 31.32 -0.27 16.94
N LYS A 789 31.75 -1.08 17.92
CA LYS A 789 32.12 -2.48 17.68
C LYS A 789 30.95 -3.28 17.09
N ALA A 790 29.77 -3.17 17.67
CA ALA A 790 28.57 -3.84 17.16
C ALA A 790 28.28 -3.43 15.70
N ARG A 791 28.37 -2.13 15.40
CA ARG A 791 28.24 -1.58 14.04
C ARG A 791 29.27 -2.17 13.08
N GLN A 792 30.55 -2.19 13.47
CA GLN A 792 31.65 -2.73 12.64
C GLN A 792 31.44 -4.22 12.34
N SER A 793 30.83 -4.98 13.25
CA SER A 793 30.41 -6.37 13.03
C SER A 793 29.18 -6.52 12.12
N GLY A 794 28.61 -5.43 11.61
CA GLY A 794 27.47 -5.44 10.70
C GLY A 794 26.09 -5.47 11.37
N ASN A 795 25.99 -5.16 12.66
CA ASN A 795 24.70 -5.02 13.35
C ASN A 795 24.03 -3.70 12.96
N SER A 796 22.97 -3.77 12.15
CA SER A 796 22.27 -2.58 11.68
C SER A 796 21.55 -1.84 12.79
N THR A 797 20.90 -2.52 13.73
CA THR A 797 20.25 -1.90 14.89
C THR A 797 21.22 -1.01 15.68
N ALA A 798 22.43 -1.51 15.97
CA ALA A 798 23.47 -0.74 16.65
C ALA A 798 23.96 0.44 15.82
N GLY A 799 24.15 0.24 14.50
CA GLY A 799 24.53 1.31 13.58
C GLY A 799 23.49 2.43 13.51
N LEU A 800 22.22 2.07 13.38
CA LEU A 800 21.10 3.01 13.35
C LEU A 800 20.99 3.79 14.66
N LEU A 801 21.12 3.11 15.81
CA LEU A 801 21.14 3.76 17.12
C LEU A 801 22.29 4.77 17.23
N LEU A 802 23.48 4.43 16.76
CA LEU A 802 24.64 5.32 16.76
C LEU A 802 24.40 6.55 15.85
N ALA A 803 23.85 6.32 14.66
CA ALA A 803 23.54 7.38 13.71
C ALA A 803 22.43 8.31 14.24
N ASP A 804 21.38 7.76 14.84
CA ASP A 804 20.32 8.53 15.50
C ASP A 804 20.90 9.35 16.66
N TYR A 805 21.80 8.76 17.45
CA TYR A 805 22.49 9.45 18.53
C TYR A 805 23.30 10.65 18.03
N TYR A 806 24.08 10.49 16.96
CA TYR A 806 24.78 11.60 16.31
C TYR A 806 23.81 12.68 15.80
N LEU A 807 22.69 12.28 15.22
CA LEU A 807 21.67 13.23 14.74
C LEU A 807 20.89 13.92 15.87
N SER A 808 20.79 13.31 17.06
CA SER A 808 20.13 13.91 18.22
C SER A 808 20.93 15.07 18.82
N GLN A 809 22.24 15.11 18.64
CA GLN A 809 23.13 16.17 19.14
C GLN A 809 23.18 17.40 18.19
N ALA A 810 22.08 17.64 17.46
CA ALA A 810 22.01 18.41 16.22
C ALA A 810 22.48 19.88 16.30
N ALA A 811 23.77 20.10 16.10
CA ALA A 811 24.33 21.29 15.44
C ALA A 811 25.63 21.01 14.67
N ASP A 812 26.27 19.85 14.88
CA ASP A 812 27.59 19.52 14.31
C ASP A 812 27.49 18.89 12.89
N PRO A 813 28.03 19.55 11.84
CA PRO A 813 28.08 19.01 10.48
C PRO A 813 28.84 17.68 10.35
N GLU A 814 29.87 17.44 11.18
CA GLU A 814 30.65 16.20 11.12
C GLU A 814 29.83 15.01 11.59
N LYS A 815 29.06 15.19 12.67
CA LYS A 815 28.14 14.16 13.21
C LYS A 815 27.01 13.84 12.23
N LEU A 816 26.50 14.85 11.52
CA LEU A 816 25.52 14.67 10.44
C LEU A 816 26.09 13.80 9.30
N GLN A 817 27.32 14.06 8.88
CA GLN A 817 27.97 13.26 7.84
C GLN A 817 28.24 11.83 8.32
N GLN A 818 28.75 11.65 9.54
CA GLN A 818 28.96 10.33 10.14
C GLN A 818 27.66 9.51 10.19
N ALA A 819 26.55 10.12 10.61
CA ALA A 819 25.25 9.46 10.61
C ALA A 819 24.81 9.03 9.20
N ARG A 820 24.99 9.92 8.21
CA ARG A 820 24.67 9.64 6.80
C ARG A 820 25.47 8.45 6.26
N ASP A 821 26.77 8.41 6.53
CA ASP A 821 27.66 7.34 6.08
C ASP A 821 27.24 5.99 6.68
N ILE A 822 26.84 5.99 7.95
CA ILE A 822 26.32 4.79 8.63
C ILE A 822 25.00 4.33 7.98
N TYR A 823 24.04 5.23 7.74
CA TYR A 823 22.79 4.85 7.06
C TYR A 823 23.04 4.36 5.64
N GLN A 824 23.92 5.01 4.88
CA GLN A 824 24.30 4.59 3.52
C GLN A 824 24.83 3.15 3.52
N TYR A 825 25.77 2.84 4.42
CA TYR A 825 26.35 1.50 4.54
C TYR A 825 25.28 0.42 4.77
N PHE A 826 24.34 0.63 5.70
CA PHE A 826 23.30 -0.37 5.99
C PHE A 826 22.18 -0.38 4.94
N ALA A 827 21.87 0.75 4.32
CA ALA A 827 20.89 0.85 3.24
C ALA A 827 21.31 0.04 2.01
N GLU A 828 22.60 0.11 1.63
CA GLU A 828 23.21 -0.70 0.56
C GLU A 828 23.18 -2.21 0.85
N LYS A 829 23.18 -2.59 2.14
CA LYS A 829 23.02 -3.99 2.56
C LYS A 829 21.56 -4.45 2.63
N GLY A 830 20.60 -3.55 2.39
CA GLY A 830 19.18 -3.85 2.32
C GLY A 830 18.39 -3.56 3.59
N ASP A 831 18.98 -2.92 4.61
CA ASP A 831 18.25 -2.58 5.83
C ASP A 831 17.18 -1.53 5.53
N LYS A 832 15.90 -1.90 5.67
CA LYS A 832 14.77 -1.05 5.29
C LYS A 832 14.67 0.23 6.12
N ASP A 833 15.07 0.23 7.39
CA ASP A 833 14.99 1.41 8.25
C ASP A 833 16.18 2.36 7.98
N ALA A 834 17.35 1.82 7.65
CA ALA A 834 18.46 2.60 7.10
C ALA A 834 18.07 3.27 5.78
N GLN A 835 17.42 2.54 4.86
CA GLN A 835 16.94 3.08 3.59
C GLN A 835 15.93 4.21 3.79
N LEU A 836 14.96 4.06 4.70
CA LEU A 836 14.02 5.11 5.09
C LEU A 836 14.75 6.37 5.59
N LYS A 837 15.63 6.18 6.57
CA LYS A 837 16.33 7.27 7.25
C LYS A 837 17.24 8.02 6.30
N LEU A 838 17.95 7.31 5.44
CA LEU A 838 18.78 7.86 4.38
C LEU A 838 17.94 8.61 3.34
N ALA A 839 16.82 8.04 2.89
CA ALA A 839 15.92 8.70 1.95
C ALA A 839 15.42 10.05 2.48
N PHE A 840 15.06 10.12 3.77
CA PHE A 840 14.62 11.36 4.40
C PHE A 840 15.76 12.39 4.53
N LEU A 841 17.01 11.96 4.75
CA LEU A 841 18.16 12.88 4.70
C LEU A 841 18.32 13.49 3.31
N TYR A 842 18.21 12.68 2.25
CA TYR A 842 18.26 13.17 0.87
C TYR A 842 17.06 14.06 0.53
N GLU A 843 15.84 13.74 0.98
CA GLU A 843 14.65 14.57 0.71
C GLU A 843 14.80 15.96 1.36
N LYS A 844 15.27 16.01 2.60
CA LYS A 844 15.37 17.24 3.40
C LYS A 844 16.70 17.99 3.26
N GLY A 845 17.68 17.43 2.54
CA GLY A 845 19.02 18.02 2.45
C GLY A 845 19.74 18.08 3.81
N LEU A 846 19.52 17.10 4.69
CA LEU A 846 20.16 17.08 6.00
C LEU A 846 21.59 16.53 5.85
N GLY A 847 22.60 17.39 6.03
CA GLY A 847 24.00 17.02 5.83
C GLY A 847 24.45 17.05 4.36
N GLY A 848 23.75 17.78 3.48
CA GLY A 848 24.12 17.97 2.07
C GLY A 848 23.05 18.72 1.29
N GLN A 849 23.14 18.73 -0.05
CA GLN A 849 22.06 19.26 -0.89
C GLN A 849 20.91 18.25 -0.99
N PRO A 850 19.64 18.70 -1.06
CA PRO A 850 18.51 17.82 -1.34
C PRO A 850 18.69 17.06 -2.66
N ASP A 851 18.35 15.77 -2.66
CA ASP A 851 18.37 14.91 -3.85
C ASP A 851 17.09 14.07 -3.91
N THR A 852 16.12 14.54 -4.68
CA THR A 852 14.82 13.90 -4.84
C THR A 852 14.92 12.54 -5.54
N GLN A 853 15.90 12.35 -6.43
CA GLN A 853 16.05 11.10 -7.16
C GLN A 853 16.56 10.00 -6.24
N LEU A 854 17.62 10.27 -5.46
CA LEU A 854 18.12 9.33 -4.47
C LEU A 854 17.11 9.09 -3.34
N ALA A 855 16.41 10.13 -2.89
CA ALA A 855 15.32 9.97 -1.91
C ALA A 855 14.25 9.00 -2.43
N THR A 856 13.82 9.16 -3.69
CA THR A 856 12.80 8.29 -4.32
C THR A 856 13.29 6.85 -4.46
N GLN A 857 14.55 6.65 -4.85
CA GLN A 857 15.16 5.32 -4.96
C GLN A 857 15.17 4.59 -3.62
N TRP A 858 15.66 5.24 -2.57
CA TRP A 858 15.75 4.64 -1.24
C TRP A 858 14.39 4.46 -0.56
N TYR A 859 13.46 5.42 -0.73
CA TYR A 859 12.08 5.23 -0.28
C TYR A 859 11.42 4.04 -0.97
N THR A 860 11.59 3.89 -2.30
CA THR A 860 11.05 2.73 -3.04
C THR A 860 11.63 1.43 -2.51
N ALA A 861 12.96 1.34 -2.36
CA ALA A 861 13.63 0.15 -1.83
C ALA A 861 13.14 -0.24 -0.42
N SER A 862 12.89 0.74 0.44
CA SER A 862 12.36 0.51 1.79
C SER A 862 10.87 0.15 1.78
N ALA A 863 10.07 0.82 0.94
CA ALA A 863 8.63 0.63 0.81
C ALA A 863 8.26 -0.75 0.22
N ASP A 864 9.04 -1.24 -0.75
CA ASP A 864 8.90 -2.58 -1.33
C ASP A 864 9.13 -3.70 -0.29
N GLN A 865 9.91 -3.41 0.77
CA GLN A 865 10.13 -4.30 1.90
C GLN A 865 9.04 -4.18 2.99
N GLY A 866 7.96 -3.43 2.74
CA GLY A 866 6.85 -3.27 3.67
C GLY A 866 7.09 -2.28 4.81
N GLN A 867 8.06 -1.35 4.69
CA GLN A 867 8.29 -0.32 5.69
C GLN A 867 7.17 0.74 5.64
N PRO A 868 6.31 0.87 6.67
CA PRO A 868 5.08 1.68 6.57
C PRO A 868 5.30 3.19 6.42
N VAL A 869 6.32 3.73 7.08
CA VAL A 869 6.69 5.16 7.01
C VAL A 869 7.26 5.49 5.63
N SER A 870 8.05 4.59 5.02
CA SER A 870 8.54 4.76 3.64
C SER A 870 7.42 4.70 2.63
N GLN A 871 6.46 3.79 2.80
CA GLN A 871 5.25 3.75 1.97
C GLN A 871 4.46 5.05 2.08
N PHE A 872 4.27 5.58 3.30
CA PHE A 872 3.65 6.89 3.51
C PHE A 872 4.44 8.03 2.82
N LEU A 873 5.74 8.13 3.05
CA LEU A 873 6.56 9.22 2.53
C LEU A 873 6.67 9.17 1.00
N LEU A 874 6.78 7.97 0.42
CA LEU A 874 6.75 7.77 -1.03
C LEU A 874 5.38 8.17 -1.61
N GLY A 875 4.28 7.78 -0.95
CA GLY A 875 2.94 8.24 -1.31
C GLY A 875 2.83 9.76 -1.26
N ARG A 876 3.46 10.40 -0.26
CA ARG A 876 3.53 11.87 -0.16
C ARG A 876 4.33 12.49 -1.30
N MET A 877 5.45 11.90 -1.70
CA MET A 877 6.25 12.37 -2.84
C MET A 877 5.45 12.39 -4.13
N TYR A 878 4.69 11.32 -4.40
CA TYR A 878 3.78 11.25 -5.55
C TYR A 878 2.63 12.26 -5.43
N GLN A 879 2.00 12.37 -4.26
CA GLN A 879 0.90 13.33 -4.04
C GLN A 879 1.32 14.78 -4.24
N LEU A 880 2.56 15.14 -3.89
CA LEU A 880 3.09 16.50 -4.06
C LEU A 880 3.69 16.76 -5.44
N GLY A 881 3.74 15.75 -6.31
CA GLY A 881 4.39 15.88 -7.62
C GLY A 881 5.91 16.06 -7.57
N LYS A 882 6.53 15.72 -6.44
CA LYS A 882 8.00 15.68 -6.31
C LYS A 882 8.61 14.59 -7.20
N ILE A 883 7.79 13.66 -7.70
CA ILE A 883 8.14 12.67 -8.70
C ILE A 883 7.34 13.00 -9.98
N GLY A 884 8.02 13.30 -11.09
CA GLY A 884 7.35 13.54 -12.37
C GLY A 884 6.81 14.96 -12.61
N ASN A 885 7.14 15.93 -11.74
CA ASN A 885 6.78 17.36 -11.84
C ASN A 885 5.27 17.68 -11.74
N ALA A 886 4.43 16.71 -11.43
CA ALA A 886 3.00 16.89 -11.18
C ALA A 886 2.48 15.78 -10.26
N PRO A 887 1.44 16.05 -9.43
CA PRO A 887 0.85 15.03 -8.57
C PRO A 887 0.39 13.77 -9.30
N ASP A 888 0.79 12.60 -8.80
CA ASP A 888 0.28 11.28 -9.21
C ASP A 888 -0.52 10.67 -8.05
N TYR A 889 -1.82 10.97 -8.01
CA TYR A 889 -2.68 10.50 -6.93
C TYR A 889 -2.94 8.99 -6.97
N GLU A 890 -2.82 8.33 -8.12
CA GLU A 890 -3.01 6.88 -8.22
C GLU A 890 -1.84 6.15 -7.55
N GLN A 891 -0.60 6.57 -7.81
CA GLN A 891 0.56 6.05 -7.08
C GLN A 891 0.51 6.41 -5.60
N ALA A 892 0.09 7.63 -5.26
CA ALA A 892 -0.07 8.04 -3.86
C ALA A 892 -1.06 7.13 -3.12
N LYS A 893 -2.25 6.90 -3.70
CA LYS A 893 -3.28 6.00 -3.13
C LYS A 893 -2.74 4.58 -2.97
N LYS A 894 -2.04 4.03 -3.97
CA LYS A 894 -1.41 2.71 -3.90
C LYS A 894 -0.50 2.57 -2.67
N TRP A 895 0.42 3.51 -2.46
CA TRP A 895 1.37 3.43 -1.36
C TRP A 895 0.74 3.71 0.01
N TYR A 896 -0.22 4.63 0.09
CA TYR A 896 -0.98 4.84 1.33
C TYR A 896 -1.81 3.60 1.70
N SER A 897 -2.48 2.96 0.73
CA SER A 897 -3.22 1.73 0.97
C SER A 897 -2.33 0.59 1.46
N ALA A 898 -1.07 0.50 1.00
CA ALA A 898 -0.12 -0.52 1.45
C ALA A 898 0.22 -0.41 2.96
N SER A 899 0.16 0.79 3.53
CA SER A 899 0.55 1.08 4.92
C SER A 899 -0.62 1.45 5.84
N GLN A 900 -1.84 1.67 5.34
CA GLN A 900 -2.98 2.16 6.13
C GLN A 900 -3.30 1.28 7.36
N SER A 901 -3.06 -0.03 7.27
CA SER A 901 -3.32 -1.00 8.35
C SER A 901 -2.26 -0.98 9.46
N SER A 902 -1.04 -0.51 9.19
CA SER A 902 0.05 -0.43 10.17
C SER A 902 0.41 1.01 10.57
N TYR A 903 0.05 2.01 9.76
CA TYR A 903 0.38 3.42 9.98
C TYR A 903 -0.86 4.31 9.77
N SER A 904 -1.38 4.89 10.85
CA SER A 904 -2.63 5.67 10.83
C SER A 904 -2.57 6.89 9.91
N ARG A 905 -1.41 7.57 9.82
CA ARG A 905 -1.21 8.72 8.92
C ARG A 905 -1.41 8.36 7.44
N SER A 906 -1.15 7.12 7.03
CA SER A 906 -1.47 6.66 5.67
C SER A 906 -2.96 6.56 5.44
N SER A 907 -3.72 6.10 6.43
CA SER A 907 -5.19 6.10 6.39
C SER A 907 -5.72 7.54 6.33
N VAL A 908 -5.17 8.46 7.12
CA VAL A 908 -5.51 9.89 7.04
C VAL A 908 -5.19 10.46 5.67
N ALA A 909 -4.02 10.17 5.10
CA ALA A 909 -3.63 10.69 3.79
C ALA A 909 -4.47 10.15 2.64
N LEU A 910 -4.85 8.87 2.70
CA LEU A 910 -5.79 8.28 1.76
C LEU A 910 -7.18 8.93 1.88
N GLY A 911 -7.66 9.09 3.12
CA GLY A 911 -8.89 9.82 3.40
C GLY A 911 -8.86 11.26 2.89
N PHE A 912 -7.71 11.94 3.02
CA PHE A 912 -7.51 13.29 2.51
C PHE A 912 -7.56 13.35 0.99
N ILE A 913 -6.95 12.42 0.26
CA ILE A 913 -7.08 12.39 -1.21
C ILE A 913 -8.55 12.17 -1.59
N TYR A 914 -9.26 11.27 -0.91
CA TYR A 914 -10.68 11.06 -1.19
C TYR A 914 -11.55 12.28 -0.86
N ASP A 915 -11.31 12.97 0.26
CA ASP A 915 -12.05 14.17 0.68
C ASP A 915 -11.76 15.37 -0.23
N THR A 916 -10.51 15.50 -0.67
CA THR A 916 -10.02 16.76 -1.26
C THR A 916 -9.76 16.67 -2.76
N VAL A 917 -9.45 15.52 -3.32
CA VAL A 917 -9.14 15.40 -4.75
C VAL A 917 -10.27 14.70 -5.50
N ASP A 918 -10.72 13.56 -4.97
CA ASP A 918 -11.72 12.72 -5.61
C ASP A 918 -13.16 13.15 -5.25
N ASP A 919 -13.30 13.95 -4.19
CA ASP A 919 -14.57 14.29 -3.52
C ASP A 919 -15.46 13.04 -3.25
N ASP A 920 -14.84 11.92 -2.88
CA ASP A 920 -15.50 10.68 -2.47
C ASP A 920 -15.55 10.59 -0.94
N TYR A 921 -16.56 11.24 -0.36
CA TYR A 921 -16.69 11.31 1.10
C TYR A 921 -17.04 9.96 1.76
N SER A 922 -17.57 8.99 1.01
CA SER A 922 -17.81 7.64 1.53
C SER A 922 -16.49 6.90 1.78
N LEU A 923 -15.56 6.99 0.83
CA LEU A 923 -14.21 6.44 1.01
C LEU A 923 -13.39 7.27 1.99
N ALA A 924 -13.54 8.60 2.01
CA ALA A 924 -12.89 9.44 3.01
C ALA A 924 -13.34 9.07 4.44
N PHE A 925 -14.64 8.91 4.65
CA PHE A 925 -15.22 8.49 5.93
C PHE A 925 -14.60 7.20 6.45
N LYS A 926 -14.56 6.15 5.61
CA LYS A 926 -13.99 4.84 6.00
C LYS A 926 -12.53 4.95 6.44
N ASN A 927 -11.75 5.76 5.73
CA ASN A 927 -10.33 5.94 6.01
C ASN A 927 -10.06 6.80 7.25
N TYR A 928 -10.84 7.86 7.48
CA TYR A 928 -10.74 8.62 8.71
C TYR A 928 -11.27 7.84 9.92
N GLU A 929 -12.30 7.00 9.75
CA GLU A 929 -12.78 6.07 10.77
C GLU A 929 -11.70 5.06 11.17
N LEU A 930 -11.02 4.45 10.19
CA LEU A 930 -9.90 3.54 10.45
C LEU A 930 -8.76 4.23 11.22
N ALA A 931 -8.44 5.49 10.88
CA ALA A 931 -7.44 6.27 11.62
C ALA A 931 -7.93 6.59 13.05
N ALA A 932 -9.18 6.98 13.21
CA ALA A 932 -9.78 7.32 14.51
C ALA A 932 -9.84 6.10 15.46
N GLN A 933 -10.08 4.89 14.93
CA GLN A 933 -10.04 3.63 15.68
C GLN A 933 -8.64 3.34 16.26
N LYS A 934 -7.59 3.85 15.62
CA LYS A 934 -6.19 3.77 16.09
C LYS A 934 -5.78 4.94 17.00
N ASN A 935 -6.76 5.70 17.49
CA ASN A 935 -6.58 6.88 18.33
C ASN A 935 -5.74 7.99 17.66
N ASP A 936 -5.81 8.10 16.32
CA ASP A 936 -5.17 9.18 15.57
C ASP A 936 -5.97 10.48 15.69
N LYS A 937 -5.36 11.54 16.26
CA LYS A 937 -6.04 12.81 16.51
C LYS A 937 -6.45 13.54 15.22
N ILE A 938 -5.69 13.38 14.12
CA ILE A 938 -6.03 13.99 12.82
C ILE A 938 -7.15 13.21 12.15
N GLY A 939 -7.11 11.87 12.23
CA GLY A 939 -8.21 11.01 11.80
C GLY A 939 -9.52 11.35 12.51
N GLN A 940 -9.47 11.55 13.83
CA GLN A 940 -10.62 11.99 14.63
C GLN A 940 -11.11 13.39 14.21
N TYR A 941 -10.21 14.35 13.99
CA TYR A 941 -10.56 15.69 13.52
C TYR A 941 -11.23 15.64 12.14
N ASN A 942 -10.63 14.99 11.15
CA ASN A 942 -11.17 14.92 9.79
C ASN A 942 -12.51 14.15 9.75
N LEU A 943 -12.67 13.11 10.57
CA LEU A 943 -13.95 12.41 10.71
C LEU A 943 -15.02 13.31 11.33
N ALA A 944 -14.65 14.13 12.31
CA ALA A 944 -15.57 15.10 12.92
C ALA A 944 -16.05 16.14 11.89
N LEU A 945 -15.17 16.59 10.98
CA LEU A 945 -15.55 17.50 9.88
C LEU A 945 -16.59 16.88 8.94
N ILE A 946 -16.47 15.58 8.63
CA ILE A 946 -17.48 14.88 7.80
C ILE A 946 -18.85 14.94 8.48
N TYR A 947 -18.92 14.72 9.79
CA TYR A 947 -20.17 14.79 10.55
C TYR A 947 -20.68 16.22 10.74
N GLU A 948 -19.80 17.21 10.90
CA GLU A 948 -20.15 18.62 11.10
C GLU A 948 -20.72 19.25 9.83
N ASP A 949 -20.05 19.06 8.68
CA ASP A 949 -20.46 19.63 7.40
C ASP A 949 -21.52 18.78 6.69
N GLY A 950 -21.68 17.51 7.12
CA GLY A 950 -22.55 16.55 6.46
C GLY A 950 -22.05 16.20 5.06
N LYS A 951 -20.74 15.91 4.93
CA LYS A 951 -20.13 15.60 3.62
C LYS A 951 -20.54 14.21 3.15
N GLY A 952 -21.51 14.13 2.24
CA GLY A 952 -21.99 12.85 1.70
C GLY A 952 -22.82 12.02 2.68
N MET A 953 -23.21 12.62 3.81
CA MET A 953 -24.09 12.03 4.82
C MET A 953 -24.80 13.11 5.64
N PRO A 954 -25.88 12.78 6.38
CA PRO A 954 -26.54 13.76 7.24
C PRO A 954 -25.61 14.33 8.33
N VAL A 955 -25.81 15.61 8.66
CA VAL A 955 -25.09 16.30 9.74
C VAL A 955 -25.37 15.64 11.10
N ASP A 956 -24.33 15.41 11.89
CA ASP A 956 -24.40 14.88 13.26
C ASP A 956 -23.43 15.63 14.19
N TYR A 957 -23.88 16.77 14.71
CA TYR A 957 -23.08 17.61 15.61
C TYR A 957 -22.71 16.91 16.92
N ALA A 958 -23.49 15.94 17.39
CA ALA A 958 -23.19 15.24 18.64
C ALA A 958 -21.96 14.33 18.45
N LYS A 959 -21.91 13.58 17.34
CA LYS A 959 -20.72 12.80 16.96
C LYS A 959 -19.51 13.68 16.66
N ALA A 960 -19.71 14.77 15.92
CA ALA A 960 -18.64 15.73 15.64
C ALA A 960 -18.04 16.26 16.95
N ARG A 961 -18.87 16.71 17.89
CA ARG A 961 -18.44 17.20 19.21
C ARG A 961 -17.65 16.15 20.00
N ALA A 962 -18.10 14.90 20.01
CA ALA A 962 -17.41 13.81 20.70
C ALA A 962 -16.02 13.53 20.09
N LEU A 963 -15.92 13.51 18.76
CA LEU A 963 -14.66 13.27 18.04
C LEU A 963 -13.69 14.46 18.18
N PHE A 964 -14.15 15.70 18.07
CA PHE A 964 -13.32 16.87 18.36
C PHE A 964 -12.84 16.87 19.81
N GLY A 965 -13.68 16.45 20.76
CA GLY A 965 -13.30 16.24 22.17
C GLY A 965 -12.10 15.32 22.32
N LYS A 966 -12.16 14.12 21.74
CA LYS A 966 -11.05 13.14 21.77
C LYS A 966 -9.77 13.70 21.15
N ALA A 967 -9.88 14.36 19.99
CA ALA A 967 -8.72 14.95 19.33
C ALA A 967 -8.13 16.13 20.14
N ALA A 968 -8.97 16.94 20.77
CA ALA A 968 -8.57 18.04 21.64
C ALA A 968 -7.84 17.55 22.90
N GLU A 969 -8.28 16.42 23.49
CA GLU A 969 -7.59 15.76 24.61
C GLU A 969 -6.19 15.27 24.21
N LEU A 970 -6.00 14.87 22.95
CA LEU A 970 -4.69 14.54 22.36
C LEU A 970 -3.86 15.77 21.96
N GLY A 971 -4.28 16.97 22.36
CA GLY A 971 -3.55 18.22 22.12
C GLY A 971 -3.76 18.84 20.74
N HIS A 972 -4.78 18.42 19.98
CA HIS A 972 -5.02 18.96 18.63
C HIS A 972 -5.72 20.33 18.67
N LYS A 973 -4.97 21.40 18.36
CA LYS A 973 -5.41 22.80 18.50
C LYS A 973 -6.60 23.20 17.60
N GLN A 974 -6.68 22.72 16.34
CA GLN A 974 -7.85 23.00 15.50
C GLN A 974 -9.11 22.30 16.02
N SER A 975 -8.99 21.09 16.59
CA SER A 975 -10.12 20.43 17.26
C SER A 975 -10.60 21.19 18.48
N MET A 976 -9.69 21.80 19.25
CA MET A 976 -10.07 22.67 20.38
C MET A 976 -10.89 23.87 19.90
N THR A 977 -10.54 24.45 18.76
CA THR A 977 -11.26 25.59 18.16
C THR A 977 -12.64 25.17 17.66
N GLN A 978 -12.75 24.06 16.90
CA GLN A 978 -14.05 23.53 16.47
C GLN A 978 -14.93 23.11 17.64
N LEU A 979 -14.34 22.47 18.65
CA LEU A 979 -15.05 22.10 19.87
C LEU A 979 -15.63 23.33 20.58
N ALA A 980 -14.83 24.40 20.70
CA ALA A 980 -15.28 25.66 21.26
C ALA A 980 -16.45 26.27 20.46
N GLU A 981 -16.40 26.19 19.13
CA GLU A 981 -17.49 26.67 18.25
C GLU A 981 -18.78 25.87 18.45
N LEU A 982 -18.69 24.54 18.59
CA LEU A 982 -19.86 23.69 18.88
C LEU A 982 -20.47 24.01 20.24
N TYR A 983 -19.64 24.24 21.27
CA TYR A 983 -20.10 24.70 22.59
C TYR A 983 -20.76 26.08 22.51
N PHE A 984 -20.16 27.03 21.79
CA PHE A 984 -20.66 28.40 21.66
C PHE A 984 -22.01 28.46 20.95
N ASN A 985 -22.17 27.67 19.89
CA ASN A 985 -23.39 27.65 19.09
C ASN A 985 -24.48 26.72 19.65
N GLY A 986 -24.16 25.91 20.67
CA GLY A 986 -25.08 24.89 21.18
C GLY A 986 -25.39 23.79 20.16
N LEU A 987 -24.39 23.42 19.35
CA LEU A 987 -24.52 22.37 18.34
C LEU A 987 -24.14 21.02 18.97
N GLY A 988 -25.02 20.02 18.84
CA GLY A 988 -24.81 18.70 19.44
C GLY A 988 -24.94 18.66 20.97
N GLY A 989 -25.61 19.65 21.57
CA GLY A 989 -25.89 19.75 23.01
C GLY A 989 -26.37 21.15 23.40
N SER A 990 -26.31 21.49 24.69
CA SER A 990 -26.63 22.85 25.14
C SER A 990 -25.48 23.82 24.85
N ARG A 991 -25.85 25.08 24.58
CA ARG A 991 -24.93 26.21 24.47
C ARG A 991 -24.20 26.44 25.80
N ASP A 992 -22.88 26.57 25.76
CA ASP A 992 -22.04 26.87 26.92
C ASP A 992 -20.87 27.79 26.51
N GLU A 993 -21.03 29.07 26.82
CA GLU A 993 -20.09 30.12 26.44
C GLU A 993 -18.78 30.07 27.25
N GLN A 994 -18.83 29.57 28.49
CA GLN A 994 -17.65 29.48 29.35
C GLN A 994 -16.75 28.31 28.93
N GLN A 995 -17.35 27.17 28.56
CA GLN A 995 -16.60 26.08 27.94
C GLN A 995 -16.00 26.49 26.60
N ALA A 996 -16.75 27.23 25.77
CA ALA A 996 -16.21 27.78 24.53
C ALA A 996 -14.98 28.68 24.80
N LEU A 997 -15.10 29.62 25.74
CA LEU A 997 -14.01 30.51 26.12
C LEU A 997 -12.77 29.75 26.63
N HIS A 998 -12.97 28.70 27.44
CA HIS A 998 -11.90 27.85 27.93
C HIS A 998 -11.12 27.17 26.81
N TRP A 999 -11.83 26.55 25.87
CA TRP A 999 -11.21 25.85 24.73
C TRP A 999 -10.57 26.82 23.73
N TYR A 1000 -11.19 27.97 23.45
CA TYR A 1000 -10.55 29.02 22.64
C TYR A 1000 -9.24 29.51 23.26
N LYS A 1001 -9.19 29.75 24.57
CA LYS A 1001 -7.94 30.14 25.26
C LYS A 1001 -6.85 29.07 25.16
N LYS A 1002 -7.21 27.80 25.31
CA LYS A 1002 -6.26 26.69 25.13
C LYS A 1002 -5.70 26.61 23.71
N ALA A 1003 -6.57 26.71 22.70
CA ALA A 1003 -6.16 26.69 21.30
C ALA A 1003 -5.27 27.90 20.96
N ALA A 1004 -5.63 29.09 21.43
CA ALA A 1004 -4.86 30.32 21.25
C ALA A 1004 -3.46 30.24 21.91
N ALA A 1005 -3.34 29.61 23.09
CA ALA A 1005 -2.05 29.36 23.73
C ALA A 1005 -1.13 28.42 22.92
N LEU A 1006 -1.70 27.55 22.09
CA LEU A 1006 -0.98 26.74 21.10
C LEU A 1006 -0.76 27.49 19.76
N GLY A 1007 -1.08 28.77 19.72
CA GLY A 1007 -0.86 29.67 18.58
C GLY A 1007 -1.87 29.54 17.45
N GLU A 1008 -3.08 29.04 17.72
CA GLU A 1008 -4.14 28.87 16.71
C GLU A 1008 -4.81 30.20 16.33
N SER A 1009 -4.74 30.58 15.04
CA SER A 1009 -5.13 31.93 14.60
C SER A 1009 -6.63 32.17 14.65
N ASP A 1010 -7.45 31.17 14.31
CA ASP A 1010 -8.91 31.28 14.37
C ASP A 1010 -9.42 31.40 15.80
N ALA A 1011 -8.81 30.69 16.75
CA ALA A 1011 -9.12 30.85 18.17
C ALA A 1011 -8.81 32.27 18.66
N LEU A 1012 -7.67 32.85 18.26
CA LEU A 1012 -7.33 34.25 18.56
C LEU A 1012 -8.37 35.22 17.97
N TYR A 1013 -8.80 35.01 16.73
CA TYR A 1013 -9.86 35.81 16.12
C TYR A 1013 -11.18 35.73 16.91
N GLN A 1014 -11.59 34.52 17.33
CA GLN A 1014 -12.79 34.34 18.14
C GLN A 1014 -12.67 35.02 19.50
N LEU A 1015 -11.51 34.96 20.16
CA LEU A 1015 -11.25 35.69 21.41
C LEU A 1015 -11.33 37.22 21.22
N GLY A 1016 -10.88 37.72 20.07
CA GLY A 1016 -11.06 39.12 19.67
C GLY A 1016 -12.53 39.50 19.59
N LEU A 1017 -13.36 38.71 18.89
CA LEU A 1017 -14.81 38.93 18.79
C LEU A 1017 -15.52 38.88 20.15
N LEU A 1018 -15.18 37.90 21.00
CA LEU A 1018 -15.76 37.79 22.34
C LEU A 1018 -15.41 39.02 23.20
N SER A 1019 -14.18 39.52 23.09
CA SER A 1019 -13.71 40.72 23.80
C SER A 1019 -14.39 41.99 23.27
N GLU A 1020 -14.58 42.13 21.96
CA GLU A 1020 -15.24 43.29 21.35
C GLU A 1020 -16.73 43.36 21.70
N THR A 1021 -17.40 42.21 21.80
CA THR A 1021 -18.86 42.12 21.98
C THR A 1021 -19.27 42.00 23.45
N GLY A 1022 -18.36 41.59 24.33
CA GLY A 1022 -18.67 41.27 25.72
C GLY A 1022 -19.50 39.99 25.89
N VAL A 1023 -19.41 39.05 24.94
CA VAL A 1023 -20.00 37.71 25.07
C VAL A 1023 -19.00 36.81 25.80
N ALA A 1024 -19.44 36.03 26.79
CA ALA A 1024 -18.62 35.19 27.67
C ALA A 1024 -17.55 35.92 28.53
N THR A 1025 -17.23 37.19 28.21
CA THR A 1025 -16.23 38.03 28.88
C THR A 1025 -16.75 39.47 29.04
N LYS A 1026 -16.00 40.32 29.73
CA LYS A 1026 -16.26 41.77 29.75
C LYS A 1026 -15.86 42.39 28.41
N LEU A 1027 -16.67 43.34 27.94
CA LEU A 1027 -16.39 44.14 26.75
C LEU A 1027 -15.07 44.92 26.94
N ASP A 1028 -14.12 44.72 26.04
CA ASP A 1028 -12.78 45.30 26.06
C ASP A 1028 -12.21 45.40 24.63
N PHE A 1029 -12.33 46.59 24.02
CA PHE A 1029 -11.84 46.83 22.66
C PHE A 1029 -10.31 46.77 22.57
N SER A 1030 -9.57 47.15 23.62
CA SER A 1030 -8.11 47.15 23.61
C SER A 1030 -7.56 45.72 23.55
N ASN A 1031 -8.13 44.82 24.36
CA ASN A 1031 -7.80 43.40 24.28
C ASN A 1031 -8.26 42.76 22.96
N ALA A 1032 -9.41 43.18 22.42
CA ALA A 1032 -9.85 42.72 21.10
C ALA A 1032 -8.83 43.04 20.00
N VAL A 1033 -8.29 44.27 19.99
CA VAL A 1033 -7.24 44.69 19.05
C VAL A 1033 -5.99 43.82 19.18
N ASN A 1034 -5.54 43.52 20.40
CA ASN A 1034 -4.36 42.68 20.62
C ASN A 1034 -4.56 41.28 20.03
N TYR A 1035 -5.71 40.64 20.33
CA TYR A 1035 -6.03 39.32 19.77
C TYR A 1035 -6.14 39.34 18.26
N TYR A 1036 -6.78 40.36 17.68
CA TYR A 1036 -6.85 40.49 16.23
C TYR A 1036 -5.47 40.72 15.61
N GLN A 1037 -4.60 41.52 16.23
CA GLN A 1037 -3.24 41.75 15.74
C GLN A 1037 -2.41 40.46 15.74
N GLU A 1038 -2.46 39.68 16.83
CA GLU A 1038 -1.77 38.39 16.91
C GLU A 1038 -2.30 37.39 15.88
N SER A 1039 -3.63 37.34 15.69
CA SER A 1039 -4.28 36.48 14.70
C SER A 1039 -3.92 36.91 13.26
N ALA A 1040 -3.94 38.20 12.96
CA ALA A 1040 -3.56 38.75 11.65
C ALA A 1040 -2.07 38.50 11.34
N ASN A 1041 -1.18 38.60 12.32
CA ASN A 1041 0.24 38.27 12.17
C ASN A 1041 0.48 36.79 11.84
N LYS A 1042 -0.49 35.91 12.13
CA LYS A 1042 -0.52 34.49 11.76
C LYS A 1042 -1.26 34.21 10.45
N GLY A 1043 -1.63 35.27 9.72
CA GLY A 1043 -2.27 35.19 8.41
C GLY A 1043 -3.78 35.01 8.44
N ASN A 1044 -4.47 35.38 9.53
CA ASN A 1044 -5.94 35.33 9.57
C ASN A 1044 -6.56 36.59 8.95
N ASP A 1045 -7.15 36.43 7.75
CA ASP A 1045 -7.75 37.53 6.99
C ASP A 1045 -8.99 38.14 7.67
N LYS A 1046 -9.78 37.36 8.44
CA LYS A 1046 -10.92 37.90 9.21
C LYS A 1046 -10.43 38.87 10.29
N ALA A 1047 -9.35 38.49 10.97
CA ALA A 1047 -8.73 39.35 11.97
C ALA A 1047 -8.13 40.61 11.33
N LYS A 1048 -7.51 40.49 10.16
CA LYS A 1048 -6.99 41.64 9.42
C LYS A 1048 -8.10 42.61 8.98
N LEU A 1049 -9.24 42.10 8.49
CA LEU A 1049 -10.43 42.91 8.21
C LEU A 1049 -10.99 43.59 9.46
N ALA A 1050 -11.06 42.87 10.57
CA ALA A 1050 -11.48 43.44 11.85
C ALA A 1050 -10.55 44.57 12.28
N LEU A 1051 -9.23 44.41 12.19
CA LEU A 1051 -8.26 45.47 12.49
C LEU A 1051 -8.43 46.69 11.60
N ALA A 1052 -8.60 46.50 10.29
CA ALA A 1052 -8.80 47.60 9.35
C ALA A 1052 -10.02 48.44 9.76
N ARG A 1053 -11.14 47.79 10.11
CA ARG A 1053 -12.32 48.46 10.68
C ARG A 1053 -11.99 49.19 11.99
N MET A 1054 -11.29 48.53 12.91
CA MET A 1054 -11.00 49.11 14.23
C MET A 1054 -10.13 50.37 14.12
N TYR A 1055 -9.15 50.40 13.21
CA TYR A 1055 -8.35 51.59 12.91
C TYR A 1055 -9.14 52.67 12.17
N GLN A 1056 -9.99 52.29 11.20
CA GLN A 1056 -10.83 53.23 10.45
C GLN A 1056 -11.78 54.02 11.36
N TYR A 1057 -12.35 53.36 12.37
CA TYR A 1057 -13.33 53.97 13.28
C TYR A 1057 -12.80 54.33 14.67
N GLY A 1058 -11.54 54.02 14.99
CA GLY A 1058 -10.92 54.32 16.30
C GLY A 1058 -11.51 53.51 17.46
N LEU A 1059 -11.73 52.20 17.27
CA LEU A 1059 -12.33 51.30 18.24
C LEU A 1059 -11.24 50.58 19.06
N GLY A 1060 -11.05 50.99 20.33
CA GLY A 1060 -9.97 50.44 21.18
C GLY A 1060 -8.55 50.87 20.80
N VAL A 1061 -8.43 51.64 19.72
CA VAL A 1061 -7.20 52.25 19.21
C VAL A 1061 -7.49 53.69 18.80
N VAL A 1062 -6.43 54.49 18.68
CA VAL A 1062 -6.54 55.81 18.06
C VAL A 1062 -6.95 55.63 16.60
N LYS A 1063 -7.93 56.41 16.13
CA LYS A 1063 -8.37 56.40 14.73
C LYS A 1063 -7.18 56.70 13.83
N ASP A 1064 -6.92 55.80 12.89
CA ASP A 1064 -5.80 55.85 11.95
C ASP A 1064 -6.26 55.35 10.57
N SER A 1065 -6.71 56.27 9.73
CA SER A 1065 -7.21 55.95 8.39
C SER A 1065 -6.11 55.45 7.46
N GLN A 1066 -4.86 55.86 7.66
CA GLN A 1066 -3.74 55.41 6.82
C GLN A 1066 -3.44 53.93 7.09
N LYS A 1067 -3.38 53.54 8.37
CA LYS A 1067 -3.17 52.14 8.74
C LYS A 1067 -4.32 51.22 8.30
N ALA A 1068 -5.56 51.71 8.32
CA ALA A 1068 -6.69 50.98 7.76
C ALA A 1068 -6.53 50.76 6.24
N VAL A 1069 -6.11 51.79 5.50
CA VAL A 1069 -5.82 51.69 4.05
C VAL A 1069 -4.69 50.69 3.76
N GLU A 1070 -3.61 50.69 4.55
CA GLU A 1070 -2.51 49.73 4.40
C GLU A 1070 -2.99 48.28 4.51
N LEU A 1071 -3.82 47.99 5.52
CA LEU A 1071 -4.41 46.65 5.71
C LEU A 1071 -5.37 46.27 4.57
N TYR A 1072 -6.17 47.23 4.06
CA TYR A 1072 -7.04 47.00 2.90
C TYR A 1072 -6.26 46.76 1.61
N ILE A 1073 -5.14 47.46 1.39
CA ILE A 1073 -4.27 47.23 0.23
C ILE A 1073 -3.71 45.81 0.25
N GLU A 1074 -3.24 45.34 1.41
CA GLU A 1074 -2.70 43.98 1.56
C GLU A 1074 -3.75 42.91 1.24
N LEU A 1075 -4.97 43.06 1.79
CA LEU A 1075 -6.08 42.14 1.49
C LEU A 1075 -6.56 42.24 0.03
N ALA A 1076 -6.59 43.45 -0.54
CA ALA A 1076 -6.98 43.67 -1.93
C ALA A 1076 -5.98 43.05 -2.92
N ALA A 1077 -4.69 43.04 -2.59
CA ALA A 1077 -3.65 42.34 -3.35
C ALA A 1077 -3.89 40.82 -3.39
N ASN A 1078 -4.50 40.26 -2.34
CA ASN A 1078 -4.92 38.85 -2.26
C ASN A 1078 -6.35 38.61 -2.79
N ASN A 1079 -6.83 39.47 -3.69
CA ASN A 1079 -8.15 39.38 -4.33
C ASN A 1079 -9.34 39.35 -3.36
N ASN A 1080 -9.20 39.89 -2.14
CA ASN A 1080 -10.33 40.02 -1.23
C ASN A 1080 -11.31 41.08 -1.76
N ALA A 1081 -12.48 40.62 -2.23
CA ALA A 1081 -13.47 41.45 -2.91
C ALA A 1081 -14.06 42.54 -1.99
N TYR A 1082 -14.15 42.29 -0.68
CA TYR A 1082 -14.61 43.29 0.28
C TYR A 1082 -13.56 44.38 0.51
N ALA A 1083 -12.29 44.00 0.70
CA ALA A 1083 -11.20 44.97 0.84
C ALA A 1083 -11.04 45.84 -0.43
N GLN A 1084 -11.14 45.23 -1.61
CA GLN A 1084 -11.15 45.95 -2.90
C GLN A 1084 -12.30 46.97 -2.97
N TYR A 1085 -13.50 46.58 -2.54
CA TYR A 1085 -14.66 47.46 -2.47
C TYR A 1085 -14.45 48.63 -1.48
N GLN A 1086 -14.00 48.34 -0.25
CA GLN A 1086 -13.74 49.37 0.76
C GLN A 1086 -12.64 50.36 0.32
N LEU A 1087 -11.55 49.85 -0.24
CA LEU A 1087 -10.48 50.69 -0.79
C LEU A 1087 -10.98 51.57 -1.94
N ALA A 1088 -11.87 51.03 -2.78
CA ALA A 1088 -12.47 51.80 -3.87
C ALA A 1088 -13.34 52.96 -3.36
N LEU A 1089 -14.15 52.73 -2.33
CA LEU A 1089 -14.96 53.78 -1.70
C LEU A 1089 -14.07 54.89 -1.14
N LEU A 1090 -12.99 54.53 -0.42
CA LEU A 1090 -12.04 55.51 0.14
C LEU A 1090 -11.39 56.38 -0.95
N TYR A 1091 -11.06 55.80 -2.11
CA TYR A 1091 -10.48 56.55 -3.25
C TYR A 1091 -11.49 57.44 -3.98
N LEU A 1092 -12.77 57.06 -3.98
CA LEU A 1092 -13.85 57.84 -4.58
C LEU A 1092 -14.29 59.00 -3.67
N ASP A 1093 -14.44 58.75 -2.36
CA ASP A 1093 -14.88 59.75 -1.36
C ASP A 1093 -13.82 60.84 -1.12
N GLY A 1094 -12.54 60.48 -1.14
CA GLY A 1094 -11.44 61.44 -0.95
C GLY A 1094 -11.10 62.31 -2.17
N ALA A 1095 -11.78 62.16 -3.31
CA ALA A 1095 -11.53 62.84 -4.60
C ALA A 1095 -10.06 62.78 -5.12
N GLN A 1096 -9.19 61.95 -4.54
CA GLN A 1096 -7.77 61.91 -4.91
C GLN A 1096 -7.51 61.08 -6.18
N LYS A 1097 -8.21 59.95 -6.38
CA LYS A 1097 -7.90 58.95 -7.43
C LYS A 1097 -9.15 58.21 -7.97
N PRO A 1098 -10.09 58.92 -8.63
CA PRO A 1098 -11.38 58.36 -9.04
C PRO A 1098 -11.26 57.19 -10.04
N GLU A 1099 -10.29 57.23 -10.96
CA GLU A 1099 -10.04 56.15 -11.92
C GLU A 1099 -9.54 54.87 -11.25
N GLU A 1100 -8.67 54.99 -10.23
CA GLU A 1100 -8.19 53.84 -9.47
C GLU A 1100 -9.34 53.23 -8.64
N GLY A 1101 -10.21 54.07 -8.07
CA GLY A 1101 -11.43 53.64 -7.38
C GLY A 1101 -12.37 52.85 -8.31
N LYS A 1102 -12.66 53.37 -9.51
CA LYS A 1102 -13.49 52.65 -10.50
C LYS A 1102 -12.87 51.32 -10.92
N LYS A 1103 -11.55 51.26 -11.10
CA LYS A 1103 -10.83 50.01 -11.40
C LYS A 1103 -10.97 48.98 -10.28
N LEU A 1104 -10.81 49.40 -9.02
CA LEU A 1104 -10.99 48.53 -7.86
C LEU A 1104 -12.43 48.04 -7.72
N LEU A 1105 -13.44 48.87 -8.02
CA LEU A 1105 -14.83 48.43 -8.08
C LEU A 1105 -15.06 47.35 -9.14
N LEU A 1106 -14.49 47.52 -10.33
CA LEU A 1106 -14.55 46.51 -11.39
C LEU A 1106 -13.90 45.20 -10.96
N GLN A 1107 -12.74 45.27 -10.28
CA GLN A 1107 -12.06 44.10 -9.73
C GLN A 1107 -12.87 43.42 -8.63
N ALA A 1108 -13.39 44.18 -7.66
CA ALA A 1108 -14.25 43.66 -6.59
C ALA A 1108 -15.50 42.99 -7.17
N SER A 1109 -16.15 43.62 -8.15
CA SER A 1109 -17.29 43.08 -8.88
C SER A 1109 -16.96 41.76 -9.58
N ALA A 1110 -15.85 41.72 -10.32
CA ALA A 1110 -15.36 40.54 -11.00
C ALA A 1110 -14.93 39.42 -10.03
N ASN A 1111 -14.53 39.78 -8.81
CA ASN A 1111 -14.21 38.87 -7.73
C ASN A 1111 -15.44 38.58 -6.83
N GLY A 1112 -16.65 38.87 -7.30
CA GLY A 1112 -17.90 38.41 -6.68
C GLY A 1112 -18.58 39.38 -5.71
N SER A 1113 -17.99 40.56 -5.42
CA SER A 1113 -18.62 41.57 -4.57
C SER A 1113 -19.96 42.04 -5.15
N GLN A 1114 -21.04 41.81 -4.41
CA GLN A 1114 -22.37 42.27 -4.79
C GLN A 1114 -22.50 43.78 -4.61
N GLN A 1115 -21.84 44.31 -3.58
CA GLN A 1115 -21.82 45.73 -3.26
C GLN A 1115 -21.13 46.51 -4.38
N ALA A 1116 -19.96 46.05 -4.84
CA ALA A 1116 -19.26 46.70 -5.94
C ALA A 1116 -20.07 46.67 -7.24
N ARG A 1117 -20.78 45.57 -7.54
CA ARG A 1117 -21.72 45.49 -8.67
C ARG A 1117 -22.81 46.55 -8.58
N LYS A 1118 -23.43 46.69 -7.42
CA LYS A 1118 -24.47 47.71 -7.17
C LYS A 1118 -23.91 49.13 -7.34
N THR A 1119 -22.74 49.41 -6.76
CA THR A 1119 -22.09 50.72 -6.89
C THR A 1119 -21.74 51.05 -8.34
N LEU A 1120 -21.22 50.09 -9.11
CA LEU A 1120 -20.96 50.26 -10.54
C LEU A 1120 -22.23 50.56 -11.33
N GLN A 1121 -23.29 49.79 -11.10
CA GLN A 1121 -24.60 50.01 -11.76
C GLN A 1121 -25.17 51.40 -11.43
N TRP A 1122 -25.03 51.85 -10.19
CA TRP A 1122 -25.45 53.19 -9.77
C TRP A 1122 -24.62 54.29 -10.44
N LEU A 1123 -23.29 54.14 -10.49
CA LEU A 1123 -22.39 55.08 -11.19
C LEU A 1123 -22.74 55.17 -12.68
N ASP A 1124 -23.01 54.03 -13.34
CA ASP A 1124 -23.42 54.00 -14.75
C ASP A 1124 -24.80 54.65 -14.97
N ALA A 1125 -25.74 54.48 -14.03
CA ALA A 1125 -27.06 55.12 -14.10
C ALA A 1125 -26.98 56.65 -13.95
N GLN A 1126 -26.09 57.14 -13.07
CA GLN A 1126 -25.82 58.59 -12.94
C GLN A 1126 -25.19 59.18 -14.20
N GLN A 1127 -24.26 58.47 -14.85
CA GLN A 1127 -23.66 58.93 -16.11
C GLN A 1127 -24.67 58.99 -17.28
N GLN A 1128 -25.79 58.28 -17.20
CA GLN A 1128 -26.80 58.21 -18.26
C GLN A 1128 -28.04 59.09 -18.00
N ASP A 1129 -28.01 59.99 -17.01
CA ASP A 1129 -29.14 60.85 -16.60
C ASP A 1129 -30.46 60.08 -16.34
N ARG A 1130 -30.39 58.79 -15.98
CA ARG A 1130 -31.59 57.98 -15.69
C ARG A 1130 -31.97 58.10 -14.22
N LEU A 1131 -32.95 58.94 -13.92
CA LEU A 1131 -33.45 59.24 -12.56
C LEU A 1131 -34.28 58.12 -11.88
N SER A 1132 -34.48 56.94 -12.49
CA SER A 1132 -35.22 55.85 -11.85
C SER A 1132 -34.52 54.50 -12.00
N PHE A 1133 -33.77 54.12 -10.98
CA PHE A 1133 -33.34 52.73 -10.77
C PHE A 1133 -34.40 52.02 -9.91
N ILE A 1134 -35.04 51.00 -10.46
CA ILE A 1134 -35.89 50.09 -9.68
C ILE A 1134 -34.99 48.92 -9.26
N GLU A 1135 -34.72 48.85 -7.95
CA GLU A 1135 -34.00 47.73 -7.36
C GLU A 1135 -34.75 46.42 -7.60
N PRO A 1136 -34.10 45.36 -8.11
CA PRO A 1136 -34.63 44.02 -7.95
C PRO A 1136 -34.65 43.69 -6.45
N VAL A 1137 -35.84 43.44 -5.90
CA VAL A 1137 -36.03 43.03 -4.50
C VAL A 1137 -35.37 41.66 -4.31
N MET A 1138 -34.14 41.67 -3.81
CA MET A 1138 -33.48 40.46 -3.33
C MET A 1138 -34.07 40.16 -1.95
N MET A 1139 -34.95 39.16 -1.86
CA MET A 1139 -35.35 38.60 -0.56
C MET A 1139 -34.17 37.82 0.03
N ASN A 1140 -33.24 38.53 0.68
CA ASN A 1140 -32.28 37.87 1.54
C ASN A 1140 -33.03 37.21 2.70
N GLN A 1141 -32.78 35.92 2.93
CA GLN A 1141 -33.34 35.24 4.10
C GLN A 1141 -32.85 35.94 5.37
N MET A 1142 -33.76 36.55 6.11
CA MET A 1142 -33.41 37.12 7.42
C MET A 1142 -32.97 35.99 8.36
N PRO A 1143 -31.85 36.13 9.08
CA PRO A 1143 -31.45 35.15 10.06
C PRO A 1143 -32.48 35.07 11.19
N ILE A 1144 -32.76 33.85 11.64
CA ILE A 1144 -33.69 33.58 12.75
C ILE A 1144 -32.96 33.88 14.07
N LEU A 1145 -33.15 35.08 14.61
CA LEU A 1145 -32.49 35.57 15.84
C LEU A 1145 -33.46 35.65 17.05
N ALA A 1146 -34.60 34.95 16.98
CA ALA A 1146 -35.62 35.03 18.03
C ALA A 1146 -35.10 34.50 19.38
N GLY A 1147 -35.25 35.28 20.45
CA GLY A 1147 -34.84 34.89 21.81
C GLY A 1147 -33.35 35.02 22.12
N GLN A 1148 -32.53 35.54 21.19
CA GLN A 1148 -31.11 35.82 21.44
C GLN A 1148 -30.92 37.13 22.23
N SER A 1149 -29.82 37.23 23.00
CA SER A 1149 -29.45 38.46 23.68
C SER A 1149 -28.83 39.48 22.71
N ALA A 1150 -28.89 40.77 23.07
CA ALA A 1150 -28.31 41.84 22.25
C ALA A 1150 -26.82 41.64 21.95
N ASN A 1151 -26.04 41.12 22.91
CA ASN A 1151 -24.62 40.84 22.72
C ASN A 1151 -24.37 39.75 21.66
N LEU A 1152 -25.25 38.73 21.59
CA LEU A 1152 -25.12 37.64 20.62
C LEU A 1152 -25.52 38.06 19.21
N MET A 1153 -26.61 38.81 19.09
CA MET A 1153 -26.97 39.40 17.81
C MET A 1153 -25.87 40.34 17.32
N TYR A 1154 -25.25 41.11 18.23
CA TYR A 1154 -24.14 41.99 17.91
C TYR A 1154 -22.89 41.21 17.49
N PHE A 1155 -22.59 40.10 18.16
CA PHE A 1155 -21.53 39.17 17.76
C PHE A 1155 -21.74 38.66 16.34
N ASP A 1156 -22.95 38.17 16.02
CA ASP A 1156 -23.26 37.69 14.68
C ASP A 1156 -23.10 38.80 13.63
N ALA A 1157 -23.57 40.02 13.94
CA ALA A 1157 -23.39 41.17 13.06
C ALA A 1157 -21.91 41.49 12.77
N LEU A 1158 -21.05 41.53 13.80
CA LEU A 1158 -19.62 41.82 13.63
C LEU A 1158 -18.89 40.69 12.90
N ASN A 1159 -19.26 39.44 13.17
CA ASN A 1159 -18.68 38.29 12.49
C ASN A 1159 -19.00 38.30 10.99
N GLU A 1160 -20.24 38.64 10.60
CA GLU A 1160 -20.62 38.78 9.19
C GLU A 1160 -19.90 39.96 8.51
N TRP A 1161 -19.73 41.08 9.23
CA TRP A 1161 -18.95 42.21 8.73
C TRP A 1161 -17.49 41.82 8.47
N ASN A 1162 -16.85 41.15 9.43
CA ASN A 1162 -15.46 40.68 9.31
C ASN A 1162 -15.25 39.61 8.23
N ARG A 1163 -16.35 39.03 7.70
CA ARG A 1163 -16.35 38.12 6.54
C ARG A 1163 -16.62 38.82 5.22
N GLY A 1164 -16.95 40.12 5.25
CA GLY A 1164 -17.30 40.92 4.08
C GLY A 1164 -18.79 40.87 3.69
N ASP A 1165 -19.65 40.23 4.50
CA ASP A 1165 -21.12 40.22 4.30
C ASP A 1165 -21.79 41.37 5.07
N GLU A 1166 -21.47 42.58 4.61
CA GLU A 1166 -21.96 43.82 5.21
C GLU A 1166 -23.48 43.97 5.09
N THR A 1167 -24.10 43.39 4.05
CA THR A 1167 -25.56 43.46 3.87
C THR A 1167 -26.27 42.72 4.99
N LEU A 1168 -25.81 41.49 5.29
CA LEU A 1168 -26.38 40.73 6.40
C LEU A 1168 -26.06 41.40 7.74
N SER A 1169 -24.85 41.92 7.92
CA SER A 1169 -24.48 42.69 9.11
C SER A 1169 -25.44 43.88 9.34
N ARG A 1170 -25.74 44.69 8.30
CA ARG A 1170 -26.73 45.78 8.33
C ARG A 1170 -28.10 45.30 8.80
N MET A 1171 -28.58 44.19 8.23
CA MET A 1171 -29.88 43.62 8.57
C MET A 1171 -29.95 43.20 10.04
N ILE A 1172 -28.90 42.55 10.55
CA ILE A 1172 -28.82 42.14 11.96
C ILE A 1172 -28.77 43.37 12.88
N LEU A 1173 -27.89 44.34 12.58
CA LEU A 1173 -27.77 45.58 13.37
C LEU A 1173 -29.07 46.38 13.40
N ASN A 1174 -29.76 46.53 12.26
CA ASN A 1174 -31.06 47.21 12.20
C ASN A 1174 -32.10 46.52 13.09
N ARG A 1175 -32.09 45.18 13.14
CA ARG A 1175 -32.98 44.42 14.02
C ARG A 1175 -32.65 44.64 15.49
N ILE A 1176 -31.37 44.69 15.86
CA ILE A 1176 -30.95 45.03 17.23
C ILE A 1176 -31.42 46.44 17.59
N MET A 1177 -31.27 47.40 16.69
CA MET A 1177 -31.74 48.78 16.90
C MET A 1177 -33.24 48.86 17.14
N THR A 1178 -34.00 47.96 16.50
CA THR A 1178 -35.47 47.90 16.67
C THR A 1178 -35.85 47.19 17.97
N GLN A 1179 -35.18 46.10 18.34
CA GLN A 1179 -35.54 45.27 19.50
C GLN A 1179 -34.89 45.73 20.82
N PHE A 1180 -33.70 46.32 20.74
CA PHE A 1180 -32.87 46.77 21.86
C PHE A 1180 -32.30 48.17 21.60
N PRO A 1181 -33.14 49.22 21.49
CA PRO A 1181 -32.71 50.56 21.07
C PRO A 1181 -31.68 51.22 22.01
N GLN A 1182 -31.58 50.74 23.25
CA GLN A 1182 -30.62 51.23 24.26
C GLN A 1182 -29.27 50.50 24.22
N TYR A 1183 -29.09 49.51 23.34
CA TYR A 1183 -27.83 48.78 23.22
C TYR A 1183 -26.79 49.59 22.42
N ILE A 1184 -26.05 50.43 23.13
CA ILE A 1184 -25.11 51.43 22.58
C ILE A 1184 -24.07 50.83 21.61
N PRO A 1185 -23.45 49.65 21.86
CA PRO A 1185 -22.44 49.11 20.95
C PRO A 1185 -22.97 48.84 19.54
N ALA A 1186 -24.14 48.19 19.41
CA ALA A 1186 -24.75 47.97 18.09
C ALA A 1186 -25.22 49.27 17.44
N LYS A 1187 -25.70 50.23 18.23
CA LYS A 1187 -26.05 51.56 17.71
C LYS A 1187 -24.87 52.26 17.06
N ARG A 1188 -23.72 52.30 17.75
CA ARG A 1188 -22.49 52.88 17.20
C ARG A 1188 -22.05 52.16 15.94
N ALA A 1189 -22.05 50.83 15.93
CA ALA A 1189 -21.68 50.04 14.76
C ALA A 1189 -22.65 50.28 13.58
N PHE A 1190 -23.95 50.36 13.84
CA PHE A 1190 -24.97 50.68 12.82
C PHE A 1190 -24.79 52.09 12.26
N GLU A 1191 -24.55 53.08 13.11
CA GLU A 1191 -24.28 54.45 12.69
C GLU A 1191 -23.01 54.53 11.85
N GLN A 1192 -21.91 53.93 12.30
CA GLN A 1192 -20.62 53.87 11.58
C GLN A 1192 -20.79 53.25 10.19
N LEU A 1193 -21.49 52.13 10.13
CA LEU A 1193 -21.67 51.39 8.90
C LEU A 1193 -22.62 52.14 7.93
N ASN A 1194 -23.53 52.99 8.42
CA ASN A 1194 -24.44 53.82 7.60
C ASN A 1194 -23.96 55.26 7.36
N GLN A 1195 -22.78 55.66 7.83
CA GLN A 1195 -22.27 57.03 7.63
C GLN A 1195 -22.10 57.42 6.14
N ASP A 1196 -22.11 56.47 5.20
CA ASP A 1196 -21.83 56.71 3.78
C ASP A 1196 -23.05 56.65 2.83
N ILE A 1197 -24.28 56.34 3.30
CA ILE A 1197 -25.45 56.24 2.40
C ILE A 1197 -26.15 57.60 2.20
N ASN A 1198 -25.93 58.57 3.09
CA ASN A 1198 -26.62 59.85 3.05
C ASN A 1198 -25.82 61.02 2.46
N SER A 1199 -24.61 60.83 1.94
CA SER A 1199 -23.88 61.87 1.19
C SER A 1199 -22.68 61.30 0.41
N PRO A 1200 -22.74 61.24 -0.93
CA PRO A 1200 -21.73 61.88 -1.75
C PRO A 1200 -22.28 63.27 -2.08
N ALA A 1201 -21.54 64.31 -1.70
CA ALA A 1201 -21.83 65.66 -2.20
C ALA A 1201 -21.97 65.59 -3.73
N PRO A 1202 -22.94 66.30 -4.34
CA PRO A 1202 -23.15 66.24 -5.78
C PRO A 1202 -21.83 66.59 -6.49
N LEU A 1203 -21.38 65.68 -7.36
CA LEU A 1203 -20.33 65.94 -8.35
C LEU A 1203 -20.82 67.04 -9.30
N ASN A 1204 -20.76 68.29 -8.85
CA ASN A 1204 -20.82 69.45 -9.72
C ASN A 1204 -19.47 69.55 -10.45
N VAL A 1205 -19.31 68.74 -11.48
CA VAL A 1205 -18.30 68.99 -12.51
C VAL A 1205 -18.80 70.19 -13.32
N SER A 1206 -18.45 71.39 -12.87
CA SER A 1206 -18.48 72.59 -13.69
C SER A 1206 -17.53 72.39 -14.86
N ILE A 1207 -18.08 72.14 -16.05
CA ILE A 1207 -17.38 72.21 -17.32
C ILE A 1207 -16.96 73.68 -17.52
N ALA A 1208 -15.66 73.94 -17.47
CA ALA A 1208 -15.05 75.14 -18.04
C ALA A 1208 -13.86 74.69 -18.91
N HIS A 1209 -13.84 75.28 -20.11
CA HIS A 1209 -13.15 74.88 -21.35
C HIS A 1209 -11.75 74.26 -21.28
#